data_AF-G0SGJ3-F1
#
_entry.id   AF-G0SGJ3-F1
#
_cell.length_a   1.000
_cell.length_b   1.000
_cell.length_c   1.000
_cell.angle_alpha   90.00
_cell.angle_beta   90.00
_cell.angle_gamma   90.00
#
_symmetry.space_group_name_H-M   'P 1'
#
loop_
_entity.id
_entity.type
_entity.pdbx_description
1 polymer ?
#
loop_
_entity_poly.entity_id
_entity_poly.type
_entity_poly.pdbx_seq_one_letter_code
_entity_poly.pdbx_strand_id
1 'polypeptide(L)'
;MQLSCCGSGSDLSVTGSGVANNLQAFNPESDWQSQTLLRRIGQTQMRAYSALPSGGMAIPAAKKKYVPTTGTYPLGFRASGTIVGIKPSNKTKPDLALLASDIPCTAAAVFTKNKFQAAPVTFSRSLLQKKANQGIQGVIINSGCANAVTGKGGLEDAAKMAREADKFLGQPDGTIVMSTGVIGQRLPIEKILNKVPDAYKALGSSHDSWLTAAKAICTTDTFPKLRSRNFTLPSSPGIEYRIAGMAKGAGMIHPNMATLLGVITTDAPVSSAALPSLLKYAVDRSFNSITIDGDTSTNDTITLLANGAAGGKEVAEGSPDYEVFRDVLTDFSAELAQLVVRDGEGATKFVTIRVVESPTEEAARKIASTIARSPLVKTALYGKDANWGRILCATGYALISDPGQGVNDVPEIVPEKTNVSFIPTDGTPELKLLVNGEPEQVDEERASQILELEDLEILVKLGTGDKQATYWTCDYSHEYMVEKYRPVFLDDIVGNTETIERLKIIARDGNMPHLIISGMPGIGKTTSVLCLARQLLGDAYKEAVLELNASDERGIDVVRQRIKGFAQKKVTLPPGRHKIVILDEADSMTSGAQQALRRTMEIYSNTTRFAFACNQSNKIIEPLQSRCAILRYSKLTDAQIVKRLMQIIEAEKVEYSDDGLAALVFTAEGDMRQAINNLQSTVAGFGFVSGDNVFKVVDSPHPIKVQAMIKACYEGKIDQALDTLRELWDLGYSSHDIISTMFKVTKTIPTLSEHAKLEFIKEIGFTHMKILEGVQTLLQLSGCVARLCKLNMDPKLFETPKI
;
A
#
# COMPACT_ATOMS: atom_id res chain seq x y z
N MET A 1 -23.32 8.48 -76.36
CA MET A 1 -22.40 8.86 -77.46
C MET A 1 -21.35 9.80 -76.87
N GLN A 2 -20.09 9.40 -76.98
CA GLN A 2 -18.87 10.21 -77.11
C GLN A 2 -18.38 11.16 -75.97
N LEU A 3 -17.19 10.77 -75.47
CA LEU A 3 -15.91 11.50 -75.46
C LEU A 3 -15.76 12.85 -74.71
N SER A 4 -14.80 12.88 -73.77
CA SER A 4 -13.51 13.62 -73.86
C SER A 4 -12.80 13.62 -72.48
N CYS A 5 -11.58 13.07 -72.38
CA CYS A 5 -10.26 13.75 -72.23
C CYS A 5 -10.03 14.38 -70.82
N CYS A 6 -8.87 14.37 -70.16
CA CYS A 6 -7.51 13.89 -70.39
C CYS A 6 -6.70 14.03 -69.06
N GLY A 7 -5.60 13.27 -68.94
CA GLY A 7 -4.46 13.53 -68.03
C GLY A 7 -4.51 12.76 -66.71
N SER A 8 -3.45 12.11 -66.22
CA SER A 8 -2.05 11.97 -66.63
C SER A 8 -1.43 10.90 -65.72
N GLY A 9 -0.63 9.98 -66.24
CA GLY A 9 0.15 9.08 -65.40
C GLY A 9 1.14 8.26 -66.21
N SER A 10 2.42 8.35 -65.85
CA SER A 10 3.40 7.26 -65.97
C SER A 10 4.78 7.74 -65.46
N ASP A 11 5.23 7.06 -64.42
CA ASP A 11 6.47 6.26 -64.40
C ASP A 11 7.83 6.75 -63.87
N LEU A 12 8.36 5.84 -63.03
CA LEU A 12 9.75 5.40 -62.79
C LEU A 12 10.59 6.27 -61.80
N SER A 13 11.14 5.80 -60.67
CA SER A 13 11.89 4.55 -60.46
C SER A 13 12.60 4.45 -59.07
N VAL A 14 12.84 3.19 -58.63
CA VAL A 14 13.89 2.58 -57.76
C VAL A 14 14.02 2.85 -56.23
N THR A 15 13.78 1.83 -55.38
CA THR A 15 14.81 0.96 -54.70
C THR A 15 14.26 0.13 -53.50
N GLY A 16 14.69 -1.14 -53.38
CA GLY A 16 14.76 -1.96 -52.14
C GLY A 16 13.72 -3.10 -51.99
N SER A 17 13.86 -4.27 -52.65
CA SER A 17 14.41 -5.55 -52.13
C SER A 17 14.17 -5.84 -50.63
N GLY A 18 13.65 -6.96 -50.14
CA GLY A 18 13.19 -8.22 -50.73
C GLY A 18 12.75 -9.16 -49.59
N VAL A 19 11.61 -9.83 -49.75
CA VAL A 19 11.09 -10.87 -48.85
C VAL A 19 10.72 -12.06 -49.73
N ALA A 20 11.43 -13.18 -49.58
CA ALA A 20 10.91 -14.55 -49.73
C ALA A 20 12.07 -15.57 -49.84
N ASN A 21 11.81 -16.74 -49.22
CA ASN A 21 12.50 -18.03 -49.38
C ASN A 21 13.77 -18.27 -48.55
N ASN A 22 13.62 -19.00 -47.45
CA ASN A 22 14.22 -20.33 -47.29
C ASN A 22 13.69 -21.04 -46.04
N LEU A 23 12.90 -22.10 -46.26
CA LEU A 23 12.60 -23.15 -45.29
C LEU A 23 13.57 -24.30 -45.55
N GLN A 24 14.45 -24.60 -44.60
CA GLN A 24 15.09 -25.92 -44.48
C GLN A 24 15.13 -26.34 -43.01
N ALA A 25 14.88 -27.63 -42.82
CA ALA A 25 14.51 -28.31 -41.58
C ALA A 25 15.66 -28.41 -40.56
N PHE A 26 15.32 -28.38 -39.27
CA PHE A 26 16.16 -28.88 -38.19
C PHE A 26 15.35 -29.84 -37.30
N ASN A 27 15.94 -31.01 -37.06
CA ASN A 27 15.36 -32.19 -36.42
C ASN A 27 15.85 -32.28 -34.96
N PRO A 28 14.98 -32.27 -33.92
CA PRO A 28 15.42 -32.29 -32.53
C PRO A 28 15.17 -33.65 -31.87
N GLU A 29 16.06 -34.64 -32.07
CA GLU A 29 15.99 -35.92 -31.35
C GLU A 29 17.31 -36.47 -30.81
N SER A 30 18.44 -35.74 -30.88
CA SER A 30 19.75 -36.36 -30.57
C SER A 30 20.66 -35.67 -29.56
N ASP A 31 20.16 -34.82 -28.64
CA ASP A 31 21.07 -34.14 -27.69
C ASP A 31 20.59 -33.99 -26.23
N TRP A 32 19.53 -34.68 -25.81
CA TRP A 32 19.00 -34.54 -24.44
C TRP A 32 19.41 -35.65 -23.44
N GLN A 33 20.29 -36.59 -23.82
CA GLN A 33 20.72 -37.68 -22.94
C GLN A 33 22.02 -37.44 -22.14
N SER A 34 22.56 -36.22 -22.10
CA SER A 34 23.89 -36.00 -21.48
C SER A 34 23.98 -34.93 -20.39
N GLN A 35 22.88 -34.52 -19.74
CA GLN A 35 22.96 -33.55 -18.62
C GLN A 35 22.29 -33.97 -17.30
N THR A 36 21.99 -35.26 -17.09
CA THR A 36 21.30 -35.74 -15.88
C THR A 36 22.23 -36.25 -14.76
N LEU A 37 23.30 -35.53 -14.40
CA LEU A 37 24.17 -36.01 -13.30
C LEU A 37 24.70 -34.99 -12.29
N LEU A 38 24.36 -33.70 -12.36
CA LEU A 38 24.79 -32.73 -11.33
C LEU A 38 23.75 -31.65 -11.08
N ARG A 39 22.81 -31.90 -10.15
CA ARG A 39 22.24 -30.89 -9.21
C ARG A 39 21.15 -31.49 -8.30
N ARG A 40 21.57 -32.26 -7.29
CA ARG A 40 20.87 -32.36 -6.01
C ARG A 40 21.52 -31.37 -5.05
N ILE A 41 21.05 -30.11 -5.01
CA ILE A 41 21.27 -29.21 -3.88
C ILE A 41 19.96 -28.42 -3.70
N GLY A 42 19.41 -28.46 -2.48
CA GLY A 42 18.05 -28.04 -2.15
C GLY A 42 17.69 -26.62 -2.57
N GLN A 43 16.53 -26.46 -3.20
CA GLN A 43 15.93 -25.17 -3.48
C GLN A 43 15.05 -24.74 -2.30
N THR A 44 15.60 -23.84 -1.49
CA THR A 44 14.84 -23.04 -0.51
C THR A 44 13.92 -22.10 -1.29
N GLN A 45 12.59 -22.26 -1.19
CA GLN A 45 11.62 -21.35 -1.79
C GLN A 45 11.75 -19.95 -1.18
N MET A 46 12.23 -18.97 -1.95
CA MET A 46 12.16 -17.56 -1.59
C MET A 46 10.76 -17.02 -1.94
N ARG A 47 9.96 -16.71 -0.93
CA ARG A 47 8.79 -15.81 -1.07
C ARG A 47 9.29 -14.36 -1.05
N ALA A 48 9.01 -13.62 -2.12
CA ALA A 48 9.27 -12.19 -2.21
C ALA A 48 8.01 -11.42 -1.75
N TYR A 49 8.14 -10.66 -0.66
CA TYR A 49 7.14 -9.67 -0.23
C TYR A 49 7.63 -8.28 -0.64
N SER A 50 6.68 -7.44 -1.04
CA SER A 50 6.80 -6.04 -1.47
C SER A 50 7.92 -5.29 -0.75
N ALA A 51 9.04 -5.14 -1.46
CA ALA A 51 9.94 -4.02 -1.27
C ALA A 51 9.77 -3.16 -2.52
N LEU A 52 9.73 -1.84 -2.35
CA LEU A 52 9.89 -0.91 -3.47
C LEU A 52 11.06 -1.38 -4.36
N PRO A 53 10.89 -1.40 -5.70
CA PRO A 53 11.85 -2.03 -6.59
C PRO A 53 13.26 -1.48 -6.36
N SER A 54 14.21 -2.40 -6.35
CA SER A 54 15.64 -2.20 -6.18
C SER A 54 16.29 -1.54 -7.40
N GLY A 55 15.72 -0.42 -7.87
CA GLY A 55 16.35 0.59 -8.70
C GLY A 55 16.61 1.83 -7.85
N GLY A 56 17.68 2.58 -8.13
CA GLY A 56 17.97 3.83 -7.44
C GLY A 56 16.92 4.90 -7.73
N MET A 57 15.76 4.85 -7.09
CA MET A 57 14.90 6.04 -7.02
C MET A 57 15.61 7.07 -6.16
N ALA A 58 15.91 8.22 -6.77
CA ALA A 58 16.35 9.40 -6.06
C ALA A 58 15.31 9.75 -4.99
N ILE A 59 15.77 10.23 -3.84
CA ILE A 59 14.92 10.72 -2.75
C ILE A 59 13.84 11.64 -3.35
N PRO A 60 12.54 11.40 -3.11
CA PRO A 60 11.46 12.19 -3.69
C PRO A 60 11.69 13.69 -3.46
N ALA A 61 11.43 14.52 -4.46
CA ALA A 61 11.76 15.95 -4.41
C ALA A 61 11.16 16.64 -3.17
N ALA A 62 9.92 16.32 -2.82
CA ALA A 62 9.24 16.84 -1.63
C ALA A 62 9.89 16.41 -0.30
N LYS A 63 10.61 15.28 -0.28
CA LYS A 63 11.23 14.71 0.92
C LYS A 63 12.71 15.09 1.07
N LYS A 64 13.36 15.61 0.02
CA LYS A 64 14.77 16.07 0.08
C LYS A 64 15.02 17.08 1.20
N LYS A 65 14.03 17.94 1.51
CA LYS A 65 14.09 18.93 2.60
C LYS A 65 14.33 18.31 3.99
N TYR A 66 14.03 17.02 4.17
CA TYR A 66 14.19 16.33 5.45
C TYR A 66 15.57 15.68 5.63
N VAL A 67 16.37 15.57 4.56
CA VAL A 67 17.69 14.95 4.57
C VAL A 67 18.74 16.00 4.92
N PRO A 68 19.48 15.85 6.02
CA PRO A 68 20.47 16.84 6.40
C PRO A 68 21.66 16.84 5.43
N THR A 69 22.12 18.03 5.05
CA THR A 69 23.32 18.22 4.22
C THR A 69 24.60 18.33 5.04
N THR A 70 24.48 18.69 6.31
CA THR A 70 25.57 18.82 7.29
C THR A 70 25.08 18.40 8.68
N GLY A 71 26.01 18.12 9.59
CA GLY A 71 25.68 17.70 10.96
C GLY A 71 26.89 17.81 11.90
N THR A 72 26.63 17.81 13.21
CA THR A 72 27.64 17.84 14.28
C THR A 72 27.51 16.59 15.14
N TYR A 73 28.54 15.76 15.20
CA TYR A 73 28.42 14.43 15.82
C TYR A 73 29.11 14.35 17.17
N PRO A 74 28.58 13.53 18.11
CA PRO A 74 29.20 13.27 19.41
C PRO A 74 30.67 12.91 19.33
N LEU A 75 31.47 13.51 20.21
CA LEU A 75 32.90 13.18 20.35
C LEU A 75 33.08 11.70 20.65
N GLY A 76 34.10 11.10 20.03
CA GLY A 76 34.41 9.68 20.22
C GLY A 76 33.41 8.72 19.62
N PHE A 77 32.42 9.16 18.83
CA PHE A 77 31.54 8.26 18.07
C PHE A 77 31.87 8.25 16.57
N ARG A 78 31.82 7.07 15.97
CA ARG A 78 32.03 6.83 14.53
C ARG A 78 30.93 5.92 13.99
N ALA A 79 30.54 6.16 12.74
CA ALA A 79 29.49 5.42 12.05
C ALA A 79 29.99 4.91 10.70
N SER A 80 29.42 3.81 10.21
CA SER A 80 29.64 3.32 8.86
C SER A 80 28.43 2.56 8.33
N GLY A 81 28.36 2.43 7.00
CA GLY A 81 27.42 1.56 6.31
C GLY A 81 28.13 0.81 5.18
N THR A 82 27.92 -0.50 5.10
CA THR A 82 28.58 -1.40 4.16
C THR A 82 27.54 -2.24 3.40
N ILE A 83 27.88 -2.59 2.15
CA ILE A 83 27.08 -3.48 1.31
C ILE A 83 27.48 -4.94 1.62
N VAL A 84 26.52 -5.72 2.09
CA VAL A 84 26.62 -7.17 2.31
C VAL A 84 25.80 -7.94 1.27
N GLY A 85 24.64 -7.40 0.86
CA GLY A 85 23.70 -8.11 -0.02
C GLY A 85 22.91 -9.16 0.76
N ILE A 86 22.33 -8.74 1.89
CA ILE A 86 21.50 -9.59 2.77
C ILE A 86 20.27 -10.07 2.01
N LYS A 87 19.59 -9.14 1.31
CA LYS A 87 18.65 -9.50 0.25
C LYS A 87 19.45 -9.82 -1.02
N PRO A 88 19.23 -10.97 -1.69
CA PRO A 88 19.99 -11.32 -2.89
C PRO A 88 19.90 -10.30 -4.03
N SER A 89 18.78 -9.58 -4.12
CA SER A 89 18.52 -8.50 -5.08
C SER A 89 19.28 -7.21 -4.77
N ASN A 90 19.74 -6.99 -3.54
CA ASN A 90 20.50 -5.80 -3.18
C ASN A 90 21.96 -5.94 -3.61
N LYS A 91 22.39 -5.12 -4.57
CA LYS A 91 23.77 -5.10 -5.08
C LYS A 91 24.52 -3.79 -4.83
N THR A 92 23.80 -2.71 -4.52
CA THR A 92 24.34 -1.35 -4.59
C THR A 92 24.08 -0.51 -3.35
N LYS A 93 23.08 -0.88 -2.52
CA LYS A 93 22.74 -0.11 -1.32
C LYS A 93 23.39 -0.75 -0.09
N PRO A 94 23.97 0.03 0.84
CA PRO A 94 24.46 -0.52 2.09
C PRO A 94 23.28 -1.14 2.86
N ASP A 95 23.52 -2.26 3.54
CA ASP A 95 22.51 -3.01 4.30
C ASP A 95 23.04 -3.55 5.64
N LEU A 96 24.24 -3.11 6.03
CA LEU A 96 24.84 -3.32 7.34
C LEU A 96 25.39 -1.99 7.85
N ALA A 97 24.93 -1.52 9.00
CA ALA A 97 25.47 -0.37 9.70
C ALA A 97 26.27 -0.81 10.93
N LEU A 98 27.36 -0.10 11.21
CA LEU A 98 28.09 -0.21 12.46
C LEU A 98 28.25 1.18 13.06
N LEU A 99 27.82 1.33 14.29
CA LEU A 99 28.05 2.52 15.12
C LEU A 99 28.97 2.10 16.27
N ALA A 100 30.02 2.87 16.52
CA ALA A 100 31.03 2.55 17.52
C ALA A 100 31.43 3.79 18.32
N SER A 101 31.72 3.59 19.60
CA SER A 101 32.35 4.56 20.47
C SER A 101 33.82 4.18 20.70
N ASP A 102 34.71 5.16 20.74
CA ASP A 102 36.13 4.96 21.01
C ASP A 102 36.38 4.61 22.48
N ILE A 103 35.44 4.97 23.36
CA ILE A 103 35.46 4.65 24.80
C ILE A 103 34.17 3.93 25.21
N PRO A 104 34.20 3.08 26.27
CA PRO A 104 33.00 2.40 26.75
C PRO A 104 31.90 3.38 27.18
N CYS A 105 30.67 3.09 26.75
CA CYS A 105 29.47 3.88 27.02
C CYS A 105 28.65 3.31 28.18
N THR A 106 27.86 4.17 28.80
CA THR A 106 26.58 3.75 29.37
C THR A 106 25.56 3.64 28.25
N ALA A 107 24.70 2.62 28.29
CA ALA A 107 23.71 2.40 27.24
C ALA A 107 22.38 1.89 27.78
N ALA A 108 21.28 2.40 27.24
CA ALA A 108 19.94 1.94 27.54
C ALA A 108 19.19 1.65 26.25
N ALA A 109 18.18 0.80 26.31
CA ALA A 109 17.28 0.56 25.19
C ALA A 109 15.86 0.25 25.65
N VAL A 110 14.90 0.67 24.84
CA VAL A 110 13.50 0.27 24.92
C VAL A 110 13.20 -0.65 23.75
N PHE A 111 12.35 -1.65 24.02
CA PHE A 111 12.11 -2.75 23.09
C PHE A 111 10.61 -2.98 22.89
N THR A 112 10.25 -3.53 21.74
CA THR A 112 8.88 -3.99 21.46
C THR A 112 8.32 -4.90 22.56
N LYS A 113 7.03 -4.75 22.87
CA LYS A 113 6.25 -5.67 23.72
C LYS A 113 5.52 -6.75 22.93
N ASN A 114 5.64 -6.78 21.61
CA ASN A 114 5.03 -7.81 20.77
C ASN A 114 5.40 -9.19 21.32
N LYS A 115 4.47 -10.16 21.34
CA LYS A 115 4.73 -11.50 21.88
C LYS A 115 5.75 -12.28 21.04
N PHE A 116 5.88 -11.98 19.76
CA PHE A 116 6.83 -12.59 18.83
C PHE A 116 8.14 -11.78 18.75
N GLN A 117 8.73 -11.42 19.90
CA GLN A 117 9.98 -10.66 19.96
C GLN A 117 11.09 -11.35 19.16
N ALA A 118 11.74 -10.61 18.27
CA ALA A 118 12.82 -11.14 17.44
C ALA A 118 14.06 -11.52 18.28
N ALA A 119 14.89 -12.41 17.73
CA ALA A 119 16.14 -12.82 18.36
C ALA A 119 17.09 -11.65 18.75
N PRO A 120 17.34 -10.62 17.91
CA PRO A 120 18.18 -9.49 18.30
C PRO A 120 17.59 -8.69 19.48
N VAL A 121 16.27 -8.60 19.61
CA VAL A 121 15.60 -7.90 20.71
C VAL A 121 15.88 -8.59 22.05
N THR A 122 15.68 -9.91 22.09
CA THR A 122 15.89 -10.70 23.31
C THR A 122 17.38 -10.80 23.67
N PHE A 123 18.26 -10.94 22.67
CA PHE A 123 19.70 -10.89 22.84
C PHE A 123 20.17 -9.57 23.47
N SER A 124 19.84 -8.44 22.83
CA SER A 124 20.29 -7.11 23.26
C SER A 124 19.72 -6.72 24.62
N ARG A 125 18.48 -7.11 24.95
CA ARG A 125 17.91 -6.93 26.28
C ARG A 125 18.71 -7.68 27.35
N SER A 126 19.03 -8.95 27.09
CA SER A 126 19.83 -9.78 28.00
C SER A 126 21.24 -9.22 28.19
N LEU A 127 21.85 -8.73 27.10
CA LEU A 127 23.17 -8.07 27.13
C LEU A 127 23.18 -6.86 28.07
N LEU A 128 22.24 -5.93 27.90
CA LEU A 128 22.13 -4.72 28.71
C LEU A 128 21.90 -5.04 30.19
N GLN A 129 21.04 -6.03 30.48
CA GLN A 129 20.80 -6.49 31.85
C GLN A 129 22.05 -7.10 32.48
N LYS A 130 22.74 -8.00 31.77
CA LYS A 130 23.98 -8.65 32.24
C LYS A 130 25.08 -7.62 32.55
N LYS A 131 25.15 -6.57 31.75
CA LYS A 131 26.16 -5.51 31.85
C LYS A 131 25.74 -4.34 32.74
N ALA A 132 24.56 -4.39 33.37
CA ALA A 132 23.99 -3.29 34.15
C ALA A 132 24.06 -1.94 33.41
N ASN A 133 23.78 -1.95 32.09
CA ASN A 133 23.82 -0.78 31.21
C ASN A 133 25.20 -0.11 31.05
N GLN A 134 26.31 -0.82 31.31
CA GLN A 134 27.67 -0.29 31.22
C GLN A 134 28.54 -1.08 30.23
N GLY A 135 29.64 -0.47 29.77
CA GLY A 135 30.65 -1.19 29.00
C GLY A 135 30.20 -1.60 27.60
N ILE A 136 29.17 -0.93 27.06
CA ILE A 136 28.71 -1.06 25.67
C ILE A 136 29.54 -0.12 24.81
N GLN A 137 29.97 -0.57 23.64
CA GLN A 137 30.86 0.19 22.77
C GLN A 137 30.36 0.28 21.33
N GLY A 138 29.33 -0.47 20.95
CA GLY A 138 28.79 -0.38 19.61
C GLY A 138 27.37 -0.87 19.43
N VAL A 139 26.83 -0.56 18.25
CA VAL A 139 25.56 -1.05 17.75
C VAL A 139 25.78 -1.54 16.33
N ILE A 140 25.45 -2.79 16.05
CA ILE A 140 25.48 -3.36 14.72
C ILE A 140 24.06 -3.63 14.23
N ILE A 141 23.74 -3.13 13.03
CA ILE A 141 22.37 -3.08 12.53
C ILE A 141 22.33 -3.64 11.12
N ASN A 142 21.45 -4.60 10.85
CA ASN A 142 21.24 -5.10 9.51
C ASN A 142 19.83 -4.75 8.99
N SER A 143 19.74 -4.48 7.69
CA SER A 143 18.47 -4.34 6.96
C SER A 143 18.28 -5.49 5.98
N GLY A 144 17.02 -5.77 5.64
CA GLY A 144 16.63 -6.82 4.69
C GLY A 144 16.19 -8.15 5.30
N CYS A 145 16.58 -8.48 6.53
CA CYS A 145 16.15 -9.67 7.27
C CYS A 145 15.95 -9.33 8.75
N ALA A 146 14.75 -9.57 9.29
CA ALA A 146 14.41 -9.22 10.66
C ALA A 146 14.98 -10.20 11.71
N ASN A 147 15.37 -11.41 11.31
CA ASN A 147 15.74 -12.47 12.25
C ASN A 147 14.69 -12.70 13.35
N ALA A 148 13.42 -12.63 12.97
CA ALA A 148 12.27 -12.86 13.83
C ALA A 148 11.66 -14.23 13.53
N VAL A 149 11.17 -14.92 14.56
CA VAL A 149 10.59 -16.28 14.45
C VAL A 149 11.58 -17.31 13.87
N THR A 150 12.85 -17.22 14.29
CA THR A 150 13.96 -18.03 13.78
C THR A 150 14.49 -19.08 14.77
N GLY A 151 13.79 -19.25 15.90
CA GLY A 151 14.12 -20.22 16.95
C GLY A 151 15.51 -19.99 17.57
N LYS A 152 16.06 -21.05 18.17
CA LYS A 152 17.35 -21.01 18.87
C LYS A 152 18.48 -20.45 18.01
N GLY A 153 18.57 -20.87 16.75
CA GLY A 153 19.68 -20.43 15.93
C GLY A 153 19.58 -18.96 15.50
N GLY A 154 18.40 -18.33 15.50
CA GLY A 154 18.32 -16.87 15.33
C GLY A 154 19.06 -16.12 16.44
N LEU A 155 18.95 -16.61 17.68
CA LEU A 155 19.67 -16.08 18.83
C LEU A 155 21.19 -16.33 18.72
N GLU A 156 21.57 -17.51 18.22
CA GLU A 156 22.97 -17.82 17.92
C GLU A 156 23.55 -16.88 16.86
N ASP A 157 22.80 -16.57 15.81
CA ASP A 157 23.23 -15.65 14.75
C ASP A 157 23.42 -14.23 15.30
N ALA A 158 22.49 -13.73 16.12
CA ALA A 158 22.64 -12.44 16.79
C ALA A 158 23.90 -12.42 17.68
N ALA A 159 24.11 -13.47 18.47
CA ALA A 159 25.30 -13.58 19.33
C ALA A 159 26.62 -13.70 18.54
N LYS A 160 26.61 -14.32 17.37
CA LYS A 160 27.78 -14.37 16.47
C LYS A 160 28.09 -12.99 15.89
N MET A 161 27.06 -12.28 15.43
CA MET A 161 27.17 -10.94 14.87
C MET A 161 27.74 -9.94 15.89
N ALA A 162 27.25 -9.97 17.13
CA ALA A 162 27.78 -9.16 18.23
C ALA A 162 29.25 -9.49 18.52
N ARG A 163 29.57 -10.79 18.69
CA ARG A 163 30.93 -11.25 18.99
C ARG A 163 31.93 -10.86 17.90
N GLU A 164 31.52 -10.88 16.64
CA GLU A 164 32.39 -10.49 15.54
C GLU A 164 32.68 -8.99 15.57
N ALA A 165 31.68 -8.15 15.84
CA ALA A 165 31.90 -6.71 16.03
C ALA A 165 32.82 -6.44 17.24
N ASP A 166 32.56 -7.10 18.37
CA ASP A 166 33.32 -6.96 19.62
C ASP A 166 34.82 -7.25 19.43
N LYS A 167 35.20 -8.21 18.56
CA LYS A 167 36.61 -8.51 18.24
C LYS A 167 37.36 -7.30 17.70
N PHE A 168 36.70 -6.47 16.88
CA PHE A 168 37.30 -5.28 16.28
C PHE A 168 37.20 -4.05 17.18
N LEU A 169 36.13 -3.95 17.97
CA LEU A 169 35.93 -2.86 18.92
C LEU A 169 36.83 -3.00 20.17
N GLY A 170 37.26 -4.22 20.50
CA GLY A 170 38.14 -4.49 21.63
C GLY A 170 37.41 -4.65 22.97
N GLN A 171 36.08 -4.73 22.95
CA GLN A 171 35.24 -4.86 24.15
C GLN A 171 34.30 -6.07 24.02
N PRO A 172 34.54 -7.16 24.78
CA PRO A 172 33.69 -8.34 24.74
C PRO A 172 32.34 -8.08 25.41
N ASP A 173 31.28 -8.63 24.83
CA ASP A 173 29.90 -8.37 25.23
C ASP A 173 29.62 -6.85 25.22
N GLY A 174 30.07 -6.17 24.16
CA GLY A 174 30.04 -4.71 24.03
C GLY A 174 29.10 -4.20 22.94
N THR A 175 28.53 -5.08 22.10
CA THR A 175 27.76 -4.68 20.92
C THR A 175 26.29 -5.05 21.01
N ILE A 176 25.42 -4.04 20.91
CA ILE A 176 23.97 -4.21 20.72
C ILE A 176 23.70 -4.64 19.28
N VAL A 177 22.78 -5.60 19.09
CA VAL A 177 22.37 -6.08 17.76
C VAL A 177 20.94 -5.66 17.47
N MET A 178 20.73 -5.12 16.27
CA MET A 178 19.41 -4.75 15.76
C MET A 178 19.23 -5.30 14.34
N SER A 179 18.03 -5.75 14.00
CA SER A 179 17.72 -6.32 12.68
C SER A 179 16.36 -5.87 12.21
N THR A 180 16.19 -5.65 10.91
CA THR A 180 14.90 -5.32 10.30
C THR A 180 14.77 -5.91 8.90
N GLY A 181 13.54 -6.21 8.47
CA GLY A 181 13.24 -6.79 7.17
C GLY A 181 12.26 -7.96 7.28
N VAL A 182 12.49 -9.00 6.48
CA VAL A 182 11.55 -10.14 6.38
C VAL A 182 11.55 -11.01 7.65
N ILE A 183 10.36 -11.39 8.13
CA ILE A 183 10.12 -12.29 9.26
C ILE A 183 10.17 -13.76 8.80
N GLY A 184 10.60 -14.68 9.66
CA GLY A 184 10.61 -16.12 9.38
C GLY A 184 11.79 -16.59 8.53
N GLN A 185 12.80 -15.72 8.32
CA GLN A 185 14.03 -16.04 7.59
C GLN A 185 15.24 -15.90 8.50
N ARG A 186 16.16 -16.86 8.43
CA ARG A 186 17.46 -16.80 9.12
C ARG A 186 18.37 -15.76 8.48
N LEU A 187 19.27 -15.18 9.27
CA LEU A 187 20.29 -14.29 8.73
C LEU A 187 21.23 -15.08 7.83
N PRO A 188 21.69 -14.51 6.70
CA PRO A 188 22.83 -15.03 5.97
C PRO A 188 24.12 -14.70 6.75
N ILE A 189 24.24 -15.26 7.95
CA ILE A 189 25.16 -14.79 8.99
C ILE A 189 26.61 -14.78 8.50
N GLU A 190 27.07 -15.81 7.80
CA GLU A 190 28.43 -15.87 7.27
C GLU A 190 28.76 -14.71 6.33
N LYS A 191 27.81 -14.23 5.51
CA LYS A 191 28.01 -13.05 4.67
C LYS A 191 28.20 -11.79 5.51
N ILE A 192 27.41 -11.66 6.57
CA ILE A 192 27.48 -10.53 7.50
C ILE A 192 28.83 -10.54 8.22
N LEU A 193 29.22 -11.69 8.81
CA LEU A 193 30.49 -11.83 9.53
C LEU A 193 31.69 -11.46 8.65
N ASN A 194 31.72 -11.95 7.40
CA ASN A 194 32.78 -11.62 6.44
C ASN A 194 32.85 -10.13 6.07
N LYS A 195 31.80 -9.35 6.33
CA LYS A 195 31.71 -7.91 6.03
C LYS A 195 31.81 -7.01 7.25
N VAL A 196 31.81 -7.54 8.46
CA VAL A 196 32.10 -6.78 9.69
C VAL A 196 33.48 -6.09 9.63
N PRO A 197 34.58 -6.71 9.15
CA PRO A 197 35.87 -6.05 9.05
C PRO A 197 35.85 -4.82 8.12
N ASP A 198 35.11 -4.91 7.01
CA ASP A 198 34.92 -3.80 6.07
C ASP A 198 34.13 -2.66 6.71
N ALA A 199 33.06 -2.97 7.44
CA ALA A 199 32.28 -1.99 8.20
C ALA A 199 33.13 -1.29 9.27
N TYR A 200 33.99 -2.02 9.98
CA TYR A 200 34.90 -1.44 10.96
C TYR A 200 35.93 -0.50 10.32
N LYS A 201 36.56 -0.90 9.21
CA LYS A 201 37.53 -0.05 8.48
C LYS A 201 36.89 1.22 7.93
N ALA A 202 35.60 1.18 7.59
CA ALA A 202 34.84 2.30 7.07
C ALA A 202 34.29 3.25 8.16
N LEU A 203 34.52 2.97 9.45
CA LEU A 203 34.09 3.84 10.56
C LEU A 203 34.68 5.24 10.43
N GLY A 204 33.81 6.25 10.34
CA GLY A 204 34.19 7.65 10.28
C GLY A 204 33.28 8.54 11.11
N SER A 205 33.77 9.72 11.45
CA SER A 205 33.04 10.77 12.18
C SER A 205 32.42 11.83 11.26
N SER A 206 32.60 11.69 9.94
CA SER A 206 32.09 12.65 8.95
C SER A 206 30.57 12.55 8.75
N HIS A 207 29.96 13.64 8.29
CA HIS A 207 28.53 13.66 7.90
C HIS A 207 28.17 12.53 6.92
N ASP A 208 29.03 12.29 5.93
CA ASP A 208 28.81 11.24 4.93
C ASP A 208 28.84 9.84 5.55
N SER A 209 29.69 9.61 6.54
CA SER A 209 29.77 8.34 7.28
C SER A 209 28.46 8.05 8.03
N TRP A 210 27.93 9.05 8.75
CA TRP A 210 26.66 8.95 9.47
C TRP A 210 25.45 8.85 8.53
N LEU A 211 25.45 9.61 7.44
CA LEU A 211 24.40 9.53 6.42
C LEU A 211 24.41 8.17 5.72
N THR A 212 25.58 7.58 5.49
CA THR A 212 25.72 6.23 4.93
C THR A 212 25.22 5.17 5.90
N ALA A 213 25.50 5.29 7.20
CA ALA A 213 24.94 4.42 8.23
C ALA A 213 23.41 4.52 8.30
N ALA A 214 22.85 5.74 8.25
CA ALA A 214 21.40 5.95 8.23
C ALA A 214 20.73 5.36 6.97
N LYS A 215 21.40 5.42 5.80
CA LYS A 215 20.94 4.72 4.59
C LYS A 215 20.98 3.20 4.75
N ALA A 216 21.98 2.67 5.45
CA ALA A 216 22.17 1.23 5.59
C ALA A 216 21.07 0.52 6.41
N ILE A 217 20.39 1.25 7.29
CA ILE A 217 19.30 0.73 8.12
C ILE A 217 17.92 0.84 7.48
N CYS A 218 17.80 1.54 6.35
CA CYS A 218 16.53 1.77 5.64
C CYS A 218 15.98 0.48 5.00
N THR A 219 14.65 0.35 4.92
CA THR A 219 13.95 -0.72 4.20
C THR A 219 12.99 -0.20 3.14
N THR A 220 11.79 0.21 3.55
CA THR A 220 10.76 0.81 2.70
C THR A 220 10.78 2.33 2.78
N ASP A 221 11.67 2.87 3.62
CA ASP A 221 11.95 4.29 3.77
C ASP A 221 12.27 4.95 2.41
N THR A 222 11.69 6.14 2.16
CA THR A 222 11.99 6.92 0.95
C THR A 222 13.18 7.86 1.15
N PHE A 223 13.58 8.12 2.40
CA PHE A 223 14.77 8.90 2.74
C PHE A 223 15.43 8.48 4.09
N PRO A 224 16.75 8.67 4.26
CA PRO A 224 17.44 8.38 5.51
C PRO A 224 17.12 9.44 6.58
N LYS A 225 16.74 8.99 7.78
CA LYS A 225 16.35 9.88 8.89
C LYS A 225 17.54 10.00 9.85
N LEU A 226 18.16 11.18 9.83
CA LEU A 226 19.35 11.50 10.61
C LEU A 226 19.21 12.91 11.18
N ARG A 227 19.49 13.08 12.47
CA ARG A 227 19.52 14.39 13.13
C ARG A 227 20.73 14.48 14.05
N SER A 228 21.18 15.71 14.26
CA SER A 228 22.25 16.05 15.18
C SER A 228 22.06 17.46 15.72
N ARG A 229 22.38 17.68 17.00
CA ARG A 229 22.23 18.97 17.67
C ARG A 229 23.30 19.15 18.74
N ASN A 230 23.66 20.40 19.00
CA ASN A 230 24.48 20.77 20.14
C ASN A 230 23.59 21.24 21.30
N PHE A 231 24.03 21.05 22.54
CA PHE A 231 23.33 21.54 23.73
C PHE A 231 24.31 21.80 24.88
N THR A 232 23.82 22.45 25.93
CA THR A 232 24.60 22.78 27.12
C THR A 232 23.91 22.25 28.37
N LEU A 233 24.68 21.94 29.41
CA LEU A 233 24.16 21.51 30.71
C LEU A 233 24.50 22.54 31.81
N PRO A 234 23.55 22.86 32.72
CA PRO A 234 23.75 23.89 33.74
C PRO A 234 24.97 23.69 34.64
N SER A 235 25.28 22.44 35.01
CA SER A 235 26.30 22.14 36.01
C SER A 235 27.73 22.17 35.46
N SER A 236 27.87 22.28 34.13
CA SER A 236 29.16 22.34 33.41
C SER A 236 29.18 23.52 32.41
N PRO A 237 29.11 24.78 32.89
CA PRO A 237 29.08 25.95 32.03
C PRO A 237 30.35 26.04 31.17
N GLY A 238 30.20 26.24 29.87
CA GLY A 238 31.31 26.34 28.90
C GLY A 238 31.67 25.02 28.20
N ILE A 239 31.05 23.90 28.56
CA ILE A 239 31.13 22.65 27.80
C ILE A 239 29.94 22.56 26.85
N GLU A 240 30.21 22.38 25.56
CA GLU A 240 29.21 22.09 24.54
C GLU A 240 29.13 20.56 24.33
N TYR A 241 27.94 20.02 24.54
CA TYR A 241 27.62 18.62 24.31
C TYR A 241 26.92 18.44 22.96
N ARG A 242 27.00 17.24 22.40
CA ARG A 242 26.40 16.89 21.12
C ARG A 242 25.55 15.65 21.26
N ILE A 243 24.42 15.65 20.58
CA ILE A 243 23.51 14.52 20.44
C ILE A 243 23.29 14.25 18.97
N ALA A 244 23.38 12.99 18.55
CA ALA A 244 23.05 12.57 17.20
C ALA A 244 22.26 11.28 17.22
N GLY A 245 21.40 11.10 16.22
CA GLY A 245 20.59 9.91 16.13
C GLY A 245 20.06 9.67 14.73
N MET A 246 19.83 8.39 14.46
CA MET A 246 19.27 7.89 13.22
C MET A 246 18.12 6.95 13.52
N ALA A 247 17.11 6.98 12.66
CA ALA A 247 15.92 6.13 12.77
C ALA A 247 15.56 5.56 11.39
N LYS A 248 14.83 4.46 11.37
CA LYS A 248 14.25 3.87 10.16
C LYS A 248 12.82 3.40 10.43
N GLY A 249 11.93 3.55 9.48
CA GLY A 249 10.54 3.12 9.59
C GLY A 249 9.68 3.97 8.65
N ALA A 250 8.76 3.30 7.97
CA ALA A 250 7.81 3.90 7.02
C ALA A 250 6.49 3.11 7.00
N GLY A 251 6.54 1.80 7.27
CA GLY A 251 5.38 0.94 7.49
C GLY A 251 5.60 -0.04 8.64
N MET A 252 4.51 -0.68 9.05
CA MET A 252 4.33 -1.40 10.31
C MET A 252 4.76 -0.54 11.48
N ILE A 253 4.08 0.59 11.73
CA ILE A 253 4.41 1.59 12.76
C ILE A 253 3.20 1.87 13.67
N HIS A 254 3.18 1.20 14.82
CA HIS A 254 2.41 1.59 16.01
C HIS A 254 3.14 1.20 17.30
N PRO A 255 4.08 2.04 17.77
CA PRO A 255 4.92 1.79 18.93
C PRO A 255 4.15 1.58 20.22
N ASN A 256 4.15 0.34 20.70
CA ASN A 256 3.83 0.02 22.10
C ASN A 256 5.11 -0.45 22.82
N MET A 257 6.00 0.53 23.01
CA MET A 257 7.38 0.51 23.56
C MET A 257 8.55 0.33 22.58
N ALA A 258 8.26 0.24 21.28
CA ALA A 258 8.95 0.87 20.15
C ALA A 258 8.24 0.36 18.88
N THR A 259 8.20 1.12 17.78
CA THR A 259 7.90 0.61 16.43
C THR A 259 8.74 1.28 15.39
N LEU A 260 9.91 0.70 15.11
CA LEU A 260 11.03 1.18 14.30
C LEU A 260 12.39 0.75 14.91
N LEU A 261 13.47 0.93 14.15
CA LEU A 261 14.83 0.87 14.70
C LEU A 261 15.38 2.30 14.83
N GLY A 262 15.89 2.64 16.01
CA GLY A 262 16.48 3.95 16.29
C GLY A 262 17.71 3.84 17.17
N VAL A 263 18.72 4.65 16.87
CA VAL A 263 19.93 4.77 17.69
C VAL A 263 20.18 6.25 17.94
N ILE A 264 20.36 6.59 19.22
CA ILE A 264 20.72 7.92 19.70
C ILE A 264 22.06 7.79 20.42
N THR A 265 22.90 8.79 20.26
CA THR A 265 24.24 8.87 20.85
C THR A 265 24.48 10.26 21.39
N THR A 266 25.21 10.36 22.49
CA THR A 266 25.61 11.63 23.10
C THR A 266 27.01 11.52 23.70
N ASP A 267 27.76 12.62 23.65
CA ASP A 267 29.07 12.73 24.31
C ASP A 267 28.98 13.30 25.74
N ALA A 268 27.76 13.53 26.24
CA ALA A 268 27.50 13.88 27.63
C ALA A 268 27.74 12.68 28.57
N PRO A 269 28.33 12.90 29.77
CA PRO A 269 28.50 11.85 30.76
C PRO A 269 27.17 11.60 31.48
N VAL A 270 26.48 10.51 31.15
CA VAL A 270 25.19 10.16 31.78
C VAL A 270 25.33 8.88 32.57
N SER A 271 24.88 8.87 33.82
CA SER A 271 25.01 7.72 34.69
C SER A 271 24.15 6.54 34.20
N SER A 272 24.63 5.31 34.39
CA SER A 272 23.92 4.10 33.96
C SER A 272 22.59 3.89 34.68
N ALA A 273 22.41 4.51 35.86
CA ALA A 273 21.17 4.49 36.63
C ALA A 273 20.11 5.45 36.07
N ALA A 274 20.52 6.66 35.65
CA ALA A 274 19.61 7.68 35.11
C ALA A 274 19.15 7.37 33.69
N LEU A 275 20.03 6.77 32.87
CA LEU A 275 19.84 6.59 31.43
C LEU A 275 18.54 5.84 31.04
N PRO A 276 18.13 4.74 31.71
CA PRO A 276 16.88 4.05 31.39
C PRO A 276 15.63 4.92 31.64
N SER A 277 15.59 5.65 32.76
CA SER A 277 14.48 6.54 33.12
C SER A 277 14.35 7.69 32.11
N LEU A 278 15.47 8.31 31.75
CA LEU A 278 15.55 9.38 30.73
C LEU A 278 15.06 8.89 29.36
N LEU A 279 15.60 7.75 28.89
CA LEU A 279 15.21 7.18 27.61
C LEU A 279 13.73 6.81 27.58
N LYS A 280 13.22 6.16 28.64
CA LYS A 280 11.80 5.79 28.73
C LYS A 280 10.90 7.03 28.66
N TYR A 281 11.22 8.07 29.42
CA TYR A 281 10.45 9.31 29.42
C TYR A 281 10.39 9.95 28.03
N ALA A 282 11.55 10.07 27.37
CA ALA A 282 11.67 10.66 26.05
C ALA A 282 10.91 9.84 24.99
N VAL A 283 11.09 8.52 24.98
CA VAL A 283 10.40 7.62 24.02
C VAL A 283 8.88 7.66 24.24
N ASP A 284 8.41 7.65 25.48
CA ASP A 284 6.98 7.70 25.80
C ASP A 284 6.28 8.94 25.21
N ARG A 285 7.01 10.04 25.01
CA ARG A 285 6.53 11.32 24.45
C ARG A 285 7.02 11.60 23.01
N SER A 286 7.64 10.62 22.37
CA SER A 286 8.15 10.74 21.00
C SER A 286 7.77 9.52 20.16
N PHE A 287 8.61 8.49 20.13
CA PHE A 287 8.39 7.28 19.36
C PHE A 287 7.13 6.52 19.82
N ASN A 288 6.78 6.48 21.10
CA ASN A 288 5.49 5.90 21.54
C ASN A 288 4.27 6.80 21.28
N SER A 289 4.49 7.95 20.64
CA SER A 289 3.49 8.95 20.28
C SER A 289 3.33 9.10 18.77
N ILE A 290 3.71 8.10 17.97
CA ILE A 290 3.51 8.10 16.51
C ILE A 290 2.72 6.87 16.04
N THR A 291 1.99 6.97 14.93
CA THR A 291 1.47 5.79 14.23
C THR A 291 1.25 6.04 12.76
N ILE A 292 1.48 5.03 11.92
CA ILE A 292 1.25 5.08 10.48
C ILE A 292 0.05 4.20 10.14
N ASP A 293 0.12 2.91 10.44
CA ASP A 293 -0.86 1.89 10.05
C ASP A 293 -1.54 1.17 11.24
N GLY A 294 -1.06 1.38 12.46
CA GLY A 294 -1.63 0.74 13.65
C GLY A 294 -0.96 -0.58 14.05
N ASP A 295 0.05 -1.05 13.31
CA ASP A 295 0.69 -2.35 13.55
C ASP A 295 2.01 -2.25 14.33
N THR A 296 2.10 -2.95 15.48
CA THR A 296 3.31 -3.02 16.30
C THR A 296 4.25 -4.13 15.81
N SER A 297 5.48 -3.79 15.42
CA SER A 297 6.45 -4.74 14.87
C SER A 297 7.11 -5.66 15.92
N THR A 298 7.79 -6.71 15.43
CA THR A 298 8.48 -7.74 16.22
C THR A 298 9.90 -7.36 16.64
N ASN A 299 10.45 -6.27 16.10
CA ASN A 299 11.88 -5.97 16.14
C ASN A 299 12.24 -4.66 16.85
N ASP A 300 11.24 -3.96 17.34
CA ASP A 300 11.41 -2.55 17.60
C ASP A 300 12.35 -2.28 18.75
N THR A 301 13.25 -1.34 18.51
CA THR A 301 14.36 -1.05 19.41
C THR A 301 14.76 0.41 19.23
N ILE A 302 14.69 1.19 20.31
CA ILE A 302 15.37 2.49 20.40
C ILE A 302 16.47 2.35 21.44
N THR A 303 17.70 2.68 21.08
CA THR A 303 18.82 2.66 22.03
C THR A 303 19.47 4.03 22.14
N LEU A 304 19.96 4.35 23.35
CA LEU A 304 20.74 5.54 23.65
C LEU A 304 22.09 5.11 24.23
N LEU A 305 23.18 5.61 23.63
CA LEU A 305 24.54 5.41 24.13
C LEU A 305 25.14 6.77 24.55
N ALA A 306 25.70 6.83 25.76
CA ALA A 306 26.35 8.02 26.29
C ALA A 306 27.80 7.66 26.68
N ASN A 307 28.78 8.30 26.05
CA ASN A 307 30.19 7.94 26.24
C ASN A 307 30.96 8.91 27.16
N GLY A 308 30.42 10.10 27.43
CA GLY A 308 31.06 11.10 28.30
C GLY A 308 32.31 11.77 27.73
N ALA A 309 32.61 11.63 26.43
CA ALA A 309 33.82 12.15 25.81
C ALA A 309 33.95 13.69 25.86
N ALA A 310 32.85 14.43 26.00
CA ALA A 310 32.88 15.88 26.20
C ALA A 310 33.29 16.30 27.62
N GLY A 311 33.30 15.37 28.58
CA GLY A 311 33.65 15.62 29.97
C GLY A 311 32.57 16.38 30.76
N GLY A 312 32.97 17.03 31.85
CA GLY A 312 32.06 17.72 32.76
C GLY A 312 31.49 16.82 33.86
N LYS A 313 30.47 17.32 34.57
CA LYS A 313 29.80 16.59 35.65
C LYS A 313 28.81 15.57 35.10
N GLU A 314 28.75 14.40 35.74
CA GLU A 314 27.84 13.32 35.34
C GLU A 314 26.37 13.69 35.58
N VAL A 315 25.53 13.44 34.57
CA VAL A 315 24.08 13.55 34.65
C VAL A 315 23.54 12.34 35.40
N ALA A 316 23.10 12.57 36.64
CA ALA A 316 22.50 11.56 37.51
C ALA A 316 21.09 11.98 37.96
N GLU A 317 20.27 11.03 38.44
CA GLU A 317 18.95 11.35 38.99
C GLU A 317 19.08 12.37 40.13
N GLY A 318 18.24 13.42 40.10
CA GLY A 318 18.28 14.53 41.06
C GLY A 318 19.36 15.59 40.80
N SER A 319 20.23 15.42 39.80
CA SER A 319 21.16 16.48 39.38
C SER A 319 20.42 17.62 38.65
N PRO A 320 20.92 18.88 38.69
CA PRO A 320 20.35 19.99 37.91
C PRO A 320 20.32 19.73 36.40
N ASP A 321 21.23 18.87 35.93
CA ASP A 321 21.37 18.53 34.51
C ASP A 321 20.36 17.47 34.06
N TYR A 322 19.76 16.72 34.98
CA TYR A 322 18.83 15.62 34.66
C TYR A 322 17.62 16.11 33.87
N GLU A 323 16.94 17.14 34.38
CA GLU A 323 15.74 17.71 33.78
C GLU A 323 16.05 18.32 32.41
N VAL A 324 17.15 19.07 32.32
CA VAL A 324 17.58 19.70 31.06
C VAL A 324 17.92 18.65 30.01
N PHE A 325 18.68 17.60 30.39
CA PHE A 325 19.01 16.52 29.46
C PHE A 325 17.77 15.71 29.07
N ARG A 326 16.84 15.46 30.01
CA ARG A 326 15.55 14.80 29.71
C ARG A 326 14.79 15.56 28.63
N ASP A 327 14.68 16.88 28.76
CA ASP A 327 13.92 17.71 27.83
C ASP A 327 14.64 17.75 26.47
N VAL A 328 15.97 17.93 26.46
CA VAL A 328 16.80 17.83 25.25
C VAL A 328 16.59 16.50 24.53
N LEU A 329 16.63 15.38 25.25
CA LEU A 329 16.46 14.05 24.69
C LEU A 329 15.02 13.83 24.20
N THR A 330 14.03 14.37 24.90
CA THR A 330 12.61 14.26 24.54
C THR A 330 12.33 14.98 23.23
N ASP A 331 12.75 16.24 23.11
CA ASP A 331 12.59 17.04 21.90
C ASP A 331 13.33 16.40 20.72
N PHE A 332 14.58 15.98 20.93
CA PHE A 332 15.39 15.33 19.90
C PHE A 332 14.76 14.02 19.41
N SER A 333 14.22 13.23 20.33
CA SER A 333 13.52 11.98 19.98
C SER A 333 12.21 12.27 19.25
N ALA A 334 11.50 13.33 19.62
CA ALA A 334 10.27 13.75 18.94
C ALA A 334 10.55 14.18 17.50
N GLU A 335 11.60 14.96 17.25
CA GLU A 335 12.02 15.32 15.89
C GLU A 335 12.28 14.08 15.02
N LEU A 336 13.02 13.10 15.54
CA LEU A 336 13.28 11.84 14.82
C LEU A 336 12.00 11.02 14.59
N ALA A 337 11.10 10.96 15.57
CA ALA A 337 9.82 10.26 15.46
C ALA A 337 8.92 10.91 14.39
N GLN A 338 8.90 12.24 14.30
CA GLN A 338 8.13 12.95 13.28
C GLN A 338 8.65 12.67 11.87
N LEU A 339 9.97 12.49 11.68
CA LEU A 339 10.52 12.08 10.38
C LEU A 339 10.04 10.70 9.94
N VAL A 340 9.75 9.80 10.89
CA VAL A 340 9.17 8.48 10.61
C VAL A 340 7.75 8.63 10.07
N VAL A 341 6.92 9.47 10.69
CA VAL A 341 5.56 9.75 10.22
C VAL A 341 5.57 10.44 8.85
N ARG A 342 6.47 11.41 8.65
CA ARG A 342 6.62 12.13 7.37
C ARG A 342 7.09 11.24 6.23
N ASP A 343 7.68 10.09 6.53
CA ASP A 343 8.08 9.09 5.54
C ASP A 343 7.11 7.91 5.48
N GLY A 344 5.91 8.03 6.06
CA GLY A 344 4.96 6.93 6.06
C GLY A 344 4.64 6.45 4.65
N GLU A 345 4.44 5.14 4.52
CA GLU A 345 4.15 4.50 3.24
C GLU A 345 2.89 5.12 2.61
N GLY A 346 3.09 5.87 1.52
CA GLY A 346 2.03 6.63 0.84
C GLY A 346 1.61 7.93 1.54
N ALA A 347 2.21 8.32 2.67
CA ALA A 347 1.79 9.52 3.41
C ALA A 347 1.91 10.80 2.58
N THR A 348 0.79 11.50 2.39
CA THR A 348 0.74 12.82 1.76
C THR A 348 0.66 13.96 2.78
N LYS A 349 0.21 13.65 4.01
CA LYS A 349 0.03 14.60 5.10
C LYS A 349 0.76 14.18 6.37
N PHE A 350 1.15 15.18 7.14
CA PHE A 350 1.61 15.05 8.52
C PHE A 350 0.57 15.68 9.45
N VAL A 351 0.11 14.89 10.41
CA VAL A 351 -1.04 15.24 11.24
C VAL A 351 -0.63 15.16 12.70
N THR A 352 -0.74 16.29 13.40
CA THR A 352 -0.60 16.35 14.86
C THR A 352 -1.97 16.23 15.49
N ILE A 353 -2.17 15.29 16.41
CA ILE A 353 -3.38 15.16 17.21
C ILE A 353 -3.02 15.54 18.63
N ARG A 354 -3.61 16.62 19.13
CA ARG A 354 -3.39 17.10 20.48
C ARG A 354 -4.68 17.02 21.28
N VAL A 355 -4.65 16.23 22.35
CA VAL A 355 -5.75 16.10 23.30
C VAL A 355 -5.36 16.84 24.58
N VAL A 356 -6.16 17.82 24.98
CA VAL A 356 -5.92 18.67 26.15
C VAL A 356 -7.09 18.64 27.12
N GLU A 357 -6.88 19.19 28.31
CA GLU A 357 -7.88 19.30 29.37
C GLU A 357 -8.43 17.94 29.81
N SER A 358 -7.56 16.92 29.83
CA SER A 358 -7.89 15.57 30.31
C SER A 358 -7.55 15.42 31.80
N PRO A 359 -8.22 14.54 32.56
CA PRO A 359 -7.87 14.28 33.96
C PRO A 359 -6.50 13.62 34.12
N THR A 360 -6.09 12.80 33.14
CA THR A 360 -4.80 12.09 33.16
C THR A 360 -4.10 12.16 31.80
N GLU A 361 -2.76 12.16 31.81
CA GLU A 361 -1.97 12.09 30.57
C GLU A 361 -2.21 10.75 29.83
N GLU A 362 -2.45 9.66 30.57
CA GLU A 362 -2.72 8.35 30.00
C GLU A 362 -4.02 8.32 29.20
N ALA A 363 -5.10 8.89 29.74
CA ALA A 363 -6.37 9.03 29.03
C ALA A 363 -6.22 9.90 27.78
N ALA A 364 -5.58 11.07 27.91
CA ALA A 364 -5.29 11.94 26.76
C ALA A 364 -4.53 11.21 25.65
N ARG A 365 -3.50 10.44 26.02
CA ARG A 365 -2.68 9.66 25.08
C ARG A 365 -3.47 8.55 24.41
N LYS A 366 -4.32 7.83 25.15
CA LYS A 366 -5.16 6.76 24.62
C LYS A 366 -6.21 7.31 23.64
N ILE A 367 -6.81 8.47 23.94
CA ILE A 367 -7.72 9.17 23.03
C ILE A 367 -6.98 9.62 21.78
N ALA A 368 -5.85 10.32 21.91
CA ALA A 368 -5.07 10.81 20.78
C ALA A 368 -4.61 9.67 19.85
N SER A 369 -4.10 8.58 20.43
CA SER A 369 -3.72 7.34 19.73
C SER A 369 -4.90 6.70 19.00
N THR A 370 -6.10 6.74 19.59
CA THR A 370 -7.30 6.16 18.97
C THR A 370 -7.76 6.95 17.76
N ILE A 371 -7.75 8.28 17.85
CA ILE A 371 -8.02 9.16 16.69
C ILE A 371 -6.96 8.90 15.60
N ALA A 372 -5.68 8.82 15.99
CA ALA A 372 -4.55 8.63 15.09
C ALA A 372 -4.58 7.32 14.30
N ARG A 373 -5.22 6.27 14.85
CA ARG A 373 -5.37 4.96 14.19
C ARG A 373 -6.67 4.80 13.41
N SER A 374 -7.62 5.73 13.55
CA SER A 374 -8.93 5.59 12.92
C SER A 374 -8.82 5.62 11.39
N PRO A 375 -9.14 4.52 10.68
CA PRO A 375 -9.08 4.50 9.21
C PRO A 375 -10.00 5.56 8.60
N LEU A 376 -11.15 5.81 9.23
CA LEU A 376 -12.11 6.82 8.78
C LEU A 376 -11.55 8.24 8.90
N VAL A 377 -10.85 8.56 10.00
CA VAL A 377 -10.19 9.87 10.14
C VAL A 377 -9.08 10.01 9.10
N LYS A 378 -8.21 9.00 8.97
CA LYS A 378 -7.05 9.04 8.06
C LYS A 378 -7.45 9.12 6.59
N THR A 379 -8.53 8.45 6.19
CA THR A 379 -9.09 8.55 4.82
C THR A 379 -9.82 9.86 4.58
N ALA A 380 -10.48 10.44 5.59
CA ALA A 380 -11.08 11.77 5.47
C ALA A 380 -10.01 12.85 5.26
N LEU A 381 -8.89 12.76 5.99
CA LEU A 381 -7.74 13.66 5.82
C LEU A 381 -7.14 13.56 4.42
N TYR A 382 -7.03 12.35 3.86
CA TYR A 382 -6.60 12.16 2.47
C TYR A 382 -7.60 12.75 1.47
N GLY A 383 -8.89 12.48 1.67
CA GLY A 383 -9.99 12.99 0.84
C GLY A 383 -10.24 14.48 0.98
N LYS A 384 -9.49 15.19 1.84
CA LYS A 384 -9.69 16.60 2.20
C LYS A 384 -11.13 16.87 2.67
N ASP A 385 -11.72 15.91 3.36
CA ASP A 385 -13.06 15.96 3.94
C ASP A 385 -12.96 16.42 5.41
N ALA A 386 -13.60 17.53 5.75
CA ALA A 386 -13.60 18.15 7.08
C ALA A 386 -14.51 17.41 8.08
N ASN A 387 -14.38 16.08 8.12
CA ASN A 387 -15.28 15.19 8.81
C ASN A 387 -14.98 15.09 10.30
N TRP A 388 -15.25 16.16 11.04
CA TRP A 388 -15.11 16.22 12.49
C TRP A 388 -15.98 15.18 13.21
N GLY A 389 -17.08 14.72 12.59
CA GLY A 389 -17.89 13.61 13.10
C GLY A 389 -17.11 12.30 13.23
N ARG A 390 -16.19 12.00 12.30
CA ARG A 390 -15.30 10.82 12.41
C ARG A 390 -14.27 10.97 13.53
N ILE A 391 -13.80 12.19 13.79
CA ILE A 391 -12.90 12.51 14.89
C ILE A 391 -13.64 12.31 16.22
N LEU A 392 -14.83 12.90 16.36
CA LEU A 392 -15.66 12.77 17.55
C LEU A 392 -16.07 11.31 17.82
N CYS A 393 -16.41 10.55 16.78
CA CYS A 393 -16.66 9.12 16.87
C CYS A 393 -15.44 8.38 17.45
N ALA A 394 -14.24 8.65 16.93
CA ALA A 394 -12.99 8.07 17.44
C ALA A 394 -12.66 8.49 18.88
N THR A 395 -12.95 9.72 19.26
CA THR A 395 -12.88 10.17 20.65
C THR A 395 -13.83 9.36 21.52
N GLY A 396 -15.10 9.24 21.13
CA GLY A 396 -16.16 8.60 21.92
C GLY A 396 -15.91 7.13 22.24
N TYR A 397 -15.31 6.35 21.33
CA TYR A 397 -15.01 4.93 21.60
C TYR A 397 -13.62 4.68 22.21
N ALA A 398 -12.80 5.71 22.46
CA ALA A 398 -11.40 5.50 22.83
C ALA A 398 -11.17 4.82 24.19
N LEU A 399 -12.07 5.04 25.15
CA LEU A 399 -11.90 4.57 26.53
C LEU A 399 -12.97 3.57 26.96
N ILE A 400 -13.97 3.28 26.11
CA ILE A 400 -15.02 2.31 26.43
C ILE A 400 -14.48 0.87 26.36
N SER A 401 -15.10 -0.01 27.13
CA SER A 401 -14.84 -1.45 27.13
C SER A 401 -15.22 -2.09 25.80
N ASP A 402 -14.44 -3.10 25.38
CA ASP A 402 -14.74 -3.90 24.21
C ASP A 402 -16.07 -4.67 24.36
N PRO A 403 -16.74 -5.02 23.25
CA PRO A 403 -17.96 -5.84 23.29
C PRO A 403 -17.76 -7.14 24.07
N GLY A 404 -18.63 -7.39 25.05
CA GLY A 404 -18.56 -8.59 25.90
C GLY A 404 -17.77 -8.40 27.19
N GLN A 405 -17.11 -7.26 27.40
CA GLN A 405 -16.57 -6.87 28.71
C GLN A 405 -17.59 -6.03 29.48
N GLY A 406 -17.38 -5.91 30.80
CA GLY A 406 -18.23 -5.06 31.63
C GLY A 406 -18.18 -3.61 31.16
N VAL A 407 -19.34 -2.96 31.03
CA VAL A 407 -19.42 -1.52 30.71
C VAL A 407 -18.66 -0.76 31.78
N ASN A 408 -17.65 0.00 31.37
CA ASN A 408 -16.91 0.90 32.23
C ASN A 408 -17.48 2.31 32.12
N ASP A 409 -17.45 3.03 33.23
CA ASP A 409 -17.66 4.48 33.21
C ASP A 409 -16.43 5.15 32.56
N VAL A 410 -16.69 6.22 31.80
CA VAL A 410 -15.66 6.99 31.08
C VAL A 410 -15.81 8.47 31.46
N PRO A 411 -15.52 8.83 32.72
CA PRO A 411 -15.70 10.20 33.22
C PRO A 411 -14.78 11.22 32.52
N GLU A 412 -13.74 10.76 31.81
CA GLU A 412 -12.80 11.61 31.08
C GLU A 412 -13.45 12.29 29.86
N ILE A 413 -14.50 11.70 29.28
CA ILE A 413 -15.15 12.18 28.06
C ILE A 413 -16.58 12.60 28.40
N VAL A 414 -16.80 13.91 28.50
CA VAL A 414 -18.12 14.50 28.69
C VAL A 414 -18.54 15.17 27.38
N PRO A 415 -19.54 14.64 26.65
CA PRO A 415 -19.93 15.16 25.34
C PRO A 415 -20.19 16.67 25.34
N GLU A 416 -20.92 17.19 26.34
CA GLU A 416 -21.31 18.60 26.49
C GLU A 416 -20.14 19.54 26.82
N LYS A 417 -18.94 19.01 27.07
CA LYS A 417 -17.72 19.79 27.31
C LYS A 417 -16.67 19.60 26.23
N THR A 418 -16.90 18.67 25.31
CA THR A 418 -15.90 18.28 24.31
C THR A 418 -15.89 19.30 23.17
N ASN A 419 -14.70 19.74 22.78
CA ASN A 419 -14.47 20.66 21.66
C ASN A 419 -13.52 20.03 20.65
N VAL A 420 -13.72 20.29 19.35
CA VAL A 420 -12.86 19.81 18.26
C VAL A 420 -12.56 20.96 17.30
N SER A 421 -11.29 21.14 16.96
CA SER A 421 -10.84 22.17 16.03
C SER A 421 -9.76 21.66 15.07
N PHE A 422 -9.67 22.31 13.91
CA PHE A 422 -8.48 22.27 13.07
C PHE A 422 -7.60 23.50 13.32
N ILE A 423 -6.33 23.26 13.59
CA ILE A 423 -5.30 24.28 13.74
C ILE A 423 -4.42 24.23 12.48
N PRO A 424 -4.46 25.26 11.63
CA PRO A 424 -3.63 25.32 10.44
C PRO A 424 -2.19 25.71 10.78
N THR A 425 -1.24 25.24 9.97
CA THR A 425 0.20 25.46 10.19
C THR A 425 0.74 26.71 9.49
N ASP A 426 -0.08 27.37 8.68
CA ASP A 426 0.25 28.61 7.96
C ASP A 426 0.11 29.88 8.84
N GLY A 427 -0.23 29.73 10.13
CA GLY A 427 -0.37 30.81 11.11
C GLY A 427 -1.73 31.52 11.09
N THR A 428 -2.68 31.04 10.28
CA THR A 428 -4.05 31.57 10.26
C THR A 428 -4.88 31.08 11.47
N PRO A 429 -6.06 31.68 11.75
CA PRO A 429 -6.84 31.34 12.95
C PRO A 429 -7.34 29.88 12.99
N GLU A 430 -7.49 29.39 14.21
CA GLU A 430 -8.17 28.12 14.55
C GLU A 430 -9.56 28.04 13.93
N LEU A 431 -9.85 26.94 13.23
CA LEU A 431 -11.19 26.61 12.76
C LEU A 431 -11.87 25.68 13.77
N LYS A 432 -12.84 26.22 14.51
CA LYS A 432 -13.65 25.47 15.46
C LYS A 432 -14.72 24.67 14.70
N LEU A 433 -14.83 23.38 15.02
CA LEU A 433 -15.75 22.45 14.36
C LEU A 433 -16.86 22.01 15.32
N LEU A 434 -16.50 21.79 16.58
CA LEU A 434 -17.41 21.43 17.67
C LEU A 434 -17.06 22.27 18.89
N VAL A 435 -18.05 22.91 19.51
CA VAL A 435 -17.89 23.70 20.74
C VAL A 435 -18.86 23.20 21.80
N ASN A 436 -18.34 22.79 22.96
CA ASN A 436 -19.14 22.27 24.08
C ASN A 436 -20.18 21.20 23.66
N GLY A 437 -19.76 20.27 22.79
CA GLY A 437 -20.63 19.20 22.29
C GLY A 437 -21.61 19.60 21.18
N GLU A 438 -21.65 20.88 20.79
CA GLU A 438 -22.53 21.38 19.73
C GLU A 438 -21.76 21.67 18.43
N PRO A 439 -22.30 21.32 17.26
CA PRO A 439 -21.65 21.59 15.97
C PRO A 439 -21.66 23.09 15.65
N GLU A 440 -20.51 23.61 15.25
CA GLU A 440 -20.40 24.98 14.74
C GLU A 440 -20.82 25.08 13.28
N GLN A 441 -21.19 26.28 12.83
CA GLN A 441 -21.39 26.55 11.41
C GLN A 441 -20.03 26.65 10.71
N VAL A 442 -19.53 25.51 10.24
CA VAL A 442 -18.19 25.40 9.62
C VAL A 442 -18.18 26.07 8.25
N ASP A 443 -17.20 26.94 8.03
CA ASP A 443 -16.83 27.43 6.70
C ASP A 443 -16.11 26.30 5.94
N GLU A 444 -16.85 25.63 5.05
CA GLU A 444 -16.36 24.50 4.25
C GLU A 444 -15.21 24.88 3.32
N GLU A 445 -15.20 26.11 2.79
CA GLU A 445 -14.11 26.57 1.92
C GLU A 445 -12.83 26.71 2.75
N ARG A 446 -12.96 27.30 3.93
CA ARG A 446 -11.86 27.42 4.86
C ARG A 446 -11.36 26.06 5.35
N ALA A 447 -12.26 25.14 5.67
CA ALA A 447 -11.90 23.78 6.09
C ALA A 447 -11.13 23.05 4.99
N SER A 448 -11.57 23.19 3.72
CA SER A 448 -10.88 22.64 2.57
C SER A 448 -9.47 23.19 2.43
N GLN A 449 -9.28 24.52 2.54
CA GLN A 449 -7.96 25.17 2.49
C GLN A 449 -6.99 24.62 3.56
N ILE A 450 -7.45 24.48 4.80
CA ILE A 450 -6.65 23.90 5.88
C ILE A 450 -6.26 22.45 5.57
N LEU A 451 -7.21 21.68 5.04
CA LEU A 451 -6.99 20.30 4.61
C LEU A 451 -6.18 20.18 3.32
N GLU A 452 -5.84 21.26 2.62
CA GLU A 452 -4.88 21.20 1.51
C GLU A 452 -3.43 21.20 2.00
N LEU A 453 -3.16 21.74 3.20
CA LEU A 453 -1.82 21.82 3.78
C LEU A 453 -1.20 20.42 3.97
N GLU A 454 0.12 20.32 3.79
CA GLU A 454 0.89 19.10 4.11
C GLU A 454 0.80 18.81 5.61
N ASP A 455 0.88 19.87 6.42
CA ASP A 455 0.89 19.78 7.88
C ASP A 455 -0.39 20.38 8.47
N LEU A 456 -1.05 19.64 9.36
CA LEU A 456 -2.24 20.11 10.07
C LEU A 456 -2.30 19.57 11.50
N GLU A 457 -2.94 20.33 12.40
CA GLU A 457 -3.21 19.88 13.77
C GLU A 457 -4.71 19.72 14.02
N ILE A 458 -5.07 18.60 14.65
CA ILE A 458 -6.39 18.31 15.20
C ILE A 458 -6.31 18.53 16.71
N LEU A 459 -7.04 19.52 17.21
CA LEU A 459 -7.11 19.84 18.63
C LEU A 459 -8.43 19.32 19.21
N VAL A 460 -8.34 18.49 20.26
CA VAL A 460 -9.50 18.02 21.03
C VAL A 460 -9.36 18.50 22.47
N LYS A 461 -10.33 19.28 22.96
CA LYS A 461 -10.38 19.74 24.36
C LYS A 461 -11.50 19.00 25.09
N LEU A 462 -11.18 18.32 26.18
CA LEU A 462 -12.15 17.50 26.91
C LEU A 462 -12.91 18.27 28.00
N GLY A 463 -12.35 19.37 28.53
CA GLY A 463 -12.96 20.16 29.61
C GLY A 463 -13.11 19.43 30.95
N THR A 464 -12.35 18.36 31.18
CA THR A 464 -12.46 17.48 32.35
C THR A 464 -11.23 17.47 33.27
N GLY A 465 -10.12 18.11 32.87
CA GLY A 465 -8.90 18.23 33.68
C GLY A 465 -7.87 19.22 33.12
N ASP A 466 -6.58 19.03 33.47
CA ASP A 466 -5.47 19.93 33.13
C ASP A 466 -4.32 19.23 32.36
N LYS A 467 -4.44 17.93 32.08
CA LYS A 467 -3.40 17.14 31.41
C LYS A 467 -3.62 17.12 29.90
N GLN A 468 -2.53 16.83 29.19
CA GLN A 468 -2.52 16.77 27.73
C GLN A 468 -1.59 15.69 27.20
N ALA A 469 -1.84 15.26 25.96
CA ALA A 469 -0.94 14.41 25.20
C ALA A 469 -0.97 14.79 23.72
N THR A 470 0.14 14.57 23.03
CA THR A 470 0.28 14.78 21.59
C THR A 470 0.60 13.45 20.93
N TYR A 471 0.04 13.22 19.75
CA TYR A 471 0.28 12.05 18.91
C TYR A 471 0.46 12.50 17.47
N TRP A 472 1.33 11.85 16.70
CA TRP A 472 1.55 12.17 15.29
C TRP A 472 1.16 11.01 14.38
N THR A 473 0.53 11.33 13.27
CA THR A 473 0.15 10.35 12.26
C THR A 473 0.15 10.95 10.86
N CYS A 474 -0.14 10.13 9.86
CA CYS A 474 -0.34 10.54 8.49
C CYS A 474 -1.75 10.16 8.02
N ASP A 475 -2.09 10.53 6.79
CA ASP A 475 -3.27 10.08 6.10
C ASP A 475 -3.12 8.65 5.54
N TYR A 476 -4.23 8.03 5.12
CA TYR A 476 -4.21 6.81 4.30
C TYR A 476 -4.47 7.22 2.86
N SER A 477 -3.41 7.22 2.06
CA SER A 477 -3.51 7.53 0.65
C SER A 477 -3.67 6.28 -0.21
N HIS A 478 -4.02 6.53 -1.45
CA HIS A 478 -3.89 5.56 -2.52
C HIS A 478 -2.96 6.15 -3.58
N GLU A 479 -1.83 5.50 -3.86
CA GLU A 479 -1.34 5.53 -5.25
C GLU A 479 -1.83 4.26 -5.96
N TYR A 480 -3.14 4.18 -6.16
CA TYR A 480 -3.71 3.24 -7.12
C TYR A 480 -3.59 3.84 -8.52
N MET A 481 -2.88 3.15 -9.41
CA MET A 481 -2.74 3.52 -10.82
C MET A 481 -4.12 3.70 -11.49
N VAL A 482 -5.14 2.97 -11.00
CA VAL A 482 -6.54 3.10 -11.46
C VAL A 482 -7.08 4.53 -11.31
N GLU A 483 -6.83 5.19 -10.18
CA GLU A 483 -7.31 6.56 -9.94
C GLU A 483 -6.35 7.59 -10.51
N LYS A 484 -5.03 7.38 -10.36
CA LYS A 484 -3.98 8.25 -10.90
C LYS A 484 -4.12 8.44 -12.42
N TYR A 485 -4.45 7.37 -13.13
CA TYR A 485 -4.68 7.36 -14.57
C TYR A 485 -6.16 7.27 -14.94
N ARG A 486 -7.08 7.73 -14.09
CA ARG A 486 -8.49 7.85 -14.48
C ARG A 486 -8.63 8.91 -15.58
N PRO A 487 -9.24 8.60 -16.74
CA PRO A 487 -9.52 9.58 -17.79
C PRO A 487 -10.22 10.84 -17.27
N VAL A 488 -9.78 12.01 -17.73
CA VAL A 488 -10.36 13.31 -17.34
C VAL A 488 -11.25 13.85 -18.46
N PHE A 489 -10.88 13.59 -19.72
CA PHE A 489 -11.63 14.00 -20.90
C PHE A 489 -12.29 12.79 -21.59
N LEU A 490 -13.36 13.03 -22.35
CA LEU A 490 -14.02 11.97 -23.14
C LEU A 490 -13.08 11.39 -24.21
N ASP A 491 -12.11 12.17 -24.70
CA ASP A 491 -11.12 11.73 -25.68
C ASP A 491 -10.10 10.72 -25.10
N ASP A 492 -9.92 10.71 -23.78
CA ASP A 492 -9.01 9.80 -23.10
C ASP A 492 -9.63 8.42 -22.82
N ILE A 493 -10.94 8.27 -23.04
CA ILE A 493 -11.66 7.02 -22.78
C ILE A 493 -11.44 6.05 -23.93
N VAL A 494 -11.01 4.83 -23.58
CA VAL A 494 -10.74 3.78 -24.56
C VAL A 494 -11.92 2.80 -24.64
N GLY A 495 -12.33 2.50 -25.87
CA GLY A 495 -13.43 1.58 -26.17
C GLY A 495 -14.80 2.23 -26.18
N ASN A 496 -15.83 1.42 -26.51
CA ASN A 496 -17.22 1.89 -26.65
C ASN A 496 -17.35 3.15 -27.53
N THR A 497 -16.59 3.20 -28.62
CA THR A 497 -16.33 4.42 -29.41
C THR A 497 -17.60 5.11 -29.89
N GLU A 498 -18.59 4.35 -30.37
CA GLU A 498 -19.87 4.89 -30.82
C GLU A 498 -20.60 5.63 -29.68
N THR A 499 -20.62 5.03 -28.49
CA THR A 499 -21.25 5.63 -27.31
C THR A 499 -20.50 6.88 -26.86
N ILE A 500 -19.17 6.85 -26.89
CA ILE A 500 -18.33 8.00 -26.54
C ILE A 500 -18.55 9.15 -27.53
N GLU A 501 -18.66 8.89 -28.84
CA GLU A 501 -18.97 9.92 -29.83
C GLU A 501 -20.36 10.53 -29.61
N ARG A 502 -21.36 9.73 -29.25
CA ARG A 502 -22.68 10.26 -28.84
C ARG A 502 -22.57 11.17 -27.60
N LEU A 503 -21.77 10.79 -26.60
CA LEU A 503 -21.52 11.64 -25.43
C LEU A 503 -20.80 12.96 -25.81
N LYS A 504 -19.87 12.92 -26.76
CA LYS A 504 -19.20 14.13 -27.27
C LYS A 504 -20.17 15.07 -27.98
N ILE A 505 -21.11 14.54 -28.77
CA ILE A 505 -22.16 15.35 -29.40
C ILE A 505 -23.01 16.01 -28.31
N ILE A 506 -23.44 15.26 -27.30
CA ILE A 506 -24.19 15.80 -26.16
C ILE A 506 -23.40 16.89 -25.43
N ALA A 507 -22.09 16.70 -25.23
CA ALA A 507 -21.22 17.67 -24.58
C ALA A 507 -21.12 18.99 -25.36
N ARG A 508 -21.12 18.92 -26.71
CA ARG A 508 -21.08 20.09 -27.60
C ARG A 508 -22.42 20.81 -27.62
N ASP A 509 -23.51 20.07 -27.81
CA ASP A 509 -24.87 20.63 -27.90
C ASP A 509 -25.37 21.17 -26.56
N GLY A 510 -24.81 20.67 -25.44
CA GLY A 510 -25.10 21.14 -24.08
C GLY A 510 -26.39 20.59 -23.48
N ASN A 511 -27.31 20.08 -24.30
CA ASN A 511 -28.59 19.55 -23.85
C ASN A 511 -28.53 18.03 -23.60
N MET A 512 -28.10 17.66 -22.38
CA MET A 512 -28.03 16.26 -21.97
C MET A 512 -29.42 15.71 -21.58
N PRO A 513 -29.90 14.59 -22.15
CA PRO A 513 -31.09 13.91 -21.65
C PRO A 513 -30.79 13.21 -20.31
N HIS A 514 -31.79 12.62 -19.66
CA HIS A 514 -31.48 11.66 -18.59
C HIS A 514 -30.78 10.44 -19.20
N LEU A 515 -29.73 9.93 -18.57
CA LEU A 515 -28.87 8.88 -19.12
C LEU A 515 -28.86 7.66 -18.21
N ILE A 516 -28.91 6.47 -18.79
CA ILE A 516 -28.54 5.23 -18.11
C ILE A 516 -27.37 4.62 -18.88
N ILE A 517 -26.21 4.52 -18.23
CA ILE A 517 -25.06 3.79 -18.74
C ILE A 517 -25.03 2.41 -18.07
N SER A 518 -25.22 1.37 -18.88
CA SER A 518 -25.27 -0.02 -18.41
C SER A 518 -24.17 -0.88 -19.04
N GLY A 519 -23.60 -1.80 -18.28
CA GLY A 519 -22.60 -2.74 -18.77
C GLY A 519 -21.73 -3.31 -17.64
N MET A 520 -20.79 -4.18 -17.96
CA MET A 520 -19.94 -4.85 -16.97
C MET A 520 -19.07 -3.89 -16.14
N PRO A 521 -18.56 -4.33 -14.97
CA PRO A 521 -17.60 -3.56 -14.18
C PRO A 521 -16.34 -3.18 -14.99
N GLY A 522 -15.69 -2.10 -14.59
CA GLY A 522 -14.35 -1.74 -15.09
C GLY A 522 -14.24 -1.28 -16.55
N ILE A 523 -15.36 -1.10 -17.27
CA ILE A 523 -15.37 -0.64 -18.68
C ILE A 523 -15.55 0.88 -18.86
N GLY A 524 -15.42 1.66 -17.78
CA GLY A 524 -15.42 3.13 -17.85
C GLY A 524 -16.78 3.82 -17.78
N LYS A 525 -17.82 3.18 -17.23
CA LYS A 525 -19.18 3.77 -17.08
C LYS A 525 -19.17 5.07 -16.27
N THR A 526 -18.77 4.99 -15.01
CA THR A 526 -18.69 6.13 -14.08
C THR A 526 -17.77 7.21 -14.63
N THR A 527 -16.59 6.79 -15.12
CA THR A 527 -15.61 7.69 -15.76
C THR A 527 -16.23 8.48 -16.90
N SER A 528 -17.03 7.84 -17.77
CA SER A 528 -17.65 8.52 -18.91
C SER A 528 -18.67 9.57 -18.49
N VAL A 529 -19.46 9.30 -17.43
CA VAL A 529 -20.40 10.28 -16.88
C VAL A 529 -19.66 11.46 -16.25
N LEU A 530 -18.58 11.19 -15.50
CA LEU A 530 -17.76 12.23 -14.87
C LEU A 530 -17.08 13.12 -15.92
N CYS A 531 -16.48 12.54 -16.96
CA CYS A 531 -15.89 13.29 -18.07
C CYS A 531 -16.92 14.16 -18.79
N LEU A 532 -18.11 13.60 -19.07
CA LEU A 532 -19.21 14.34 -19.68
C LEU A 532 -19.65 15.52 -18.81
N ALA A 533 -19.84 15.30 -17.51
CA ALA A 533 -20.25 16.34 -16.58
C ALA A 533 -19.21 17.46 -16.45
N ARG A 534 -17.91 17.11 -16.43
CA ARG A 534 -16.81 18.10 -16.46
C ARG A 534 -16.83 18.94 -17.73
N GLN A 535 -17.00 18.31 -18.88
CA GLN A 535 -17.06 19.03 -20.16
C GLN A 535 -18.35 19.86 -20.32
N LEU A 536 -19.44 19.43 -19.68
CA LEU A 536 -20.71 20.15 -19.68
C LEU A 536 -20.74 21.34 -18.72
N LEU A 537 -20.03 21.30 -17.60
CA LEU A 537 -20.19 22.30 -16.55
C LEU A 537 -18.94 23.15 -16.33
N GLY A 538 -17.76 22.70 -16.78
CA GLY A 538 -16.50 23.42 -16.61
C GLY A 538 -16.27 23.80 -15.16
N ASP A 539 -16.05 25.08 -14.91
CA ASP A 539 -15.80 25.63 -13.57
C ASP A 539 -17.00 25.44 -12.61
N ALA A 540 -18.23 25.37 -13.14
CA ALA A 540 -19.43 25.16 -12.35
C ALA A 540 -19.63 23.70 -11.88
N TYR A 541 -18.72 22.79 -12.24
CA TYR A 541 -18.81 21.36 -11.91
C TYR A 541 -19.03 21.12 -10.40
N LYS A 542 -18.27 21.80 -9.53
CA LYS A 542 -18.34 21.61 -8.07
C LYS A 542 -19.71 21.96 -7.48
N GLU A 543 -20.39 22.96 -8.03
CA GLU A 543 -21.66 23.46 -7.51
C GLU A 543 -22.88 22.81 -8.18
N ALA A 544 -22.71 22.32 -9.41
CA ALA A 544 -23.78 21.84 -10.28
C ALA A 544 -23.77 20.32 -10.52
N VAL A 545 -22.85 19.57 -9.91
CA VAL A 545 -22.84 18.10 -9.89
C VAL A 545 -23.06 17.57 -8.48
N LEU A 546 -23.98 16.62 -8.35
CA LEU A 546 -24.13 15.78 -7.16
C LEU A 546 -23.81 14.35 -7.53
N GLU A 547 -22.71 13.81 -7.02
CA GLU A 547 -22.33 12.40 -7.16
C GLU A 547 -22.73 11.63 -5.90
N LEU A 548 -23.45 10.51 -6.08
CA LEU A 548 -23.80 9.59 -5.01
C LEU A 548 -23.53 8.16 -5.46
N ASN A 549 -22.95 7.36 -4.56
CA ASN A 549 -22.86 5.92 -4.73
C ASN A 549 -24.08 5.23 -4.08
N ALA A 550 -24.89 4.55 -4.88
CA ALA A 550 -26.14 4.00 -4.42
C ALA A 550 -26.02 2.73 -3.56
N SER A 551 -24.85 2.07 -3.53
CA SER A 551 -24.59 0.94 -2.64
C SER A 551 -24.37 1.36 -1.18
N ASP A 552 -23.82 2.55 -0.97
CA ASP A 552 -23.60 3.13 0.36
C ASP A 552 -24.85 3.84 0.88
N GLU A 553 -25.53 4.60 0.00
CA GLU A 553 -26.68 5.44 0.35
C GLU A 553 -28.03 4.84 -0.09
N ARG A 554 -28.32 3.62 0.37
CA ARG A 554 -29.49 2.79 -0.06
C ARG A 554 -30.86 3.31 0.36
N GLY A 555 -30.93 4.26 1.28
CA GLY A 555 -32.16 4.70 1.96
C GLY A 555 -33.07 5.59 1.10
N ILE A 556 -34.38 5.36 1.18
CA ILE A 556 -35.40 6.22 0.54
C ILE A 556 -35.29 7.68 1.01
N ASP A 557 -34.79 7.91 2.22
CA ASP A 557 -34.69 9.23 2.83
C ASP A 557 -33.56 10.07 2.21
N VAL A 558 -32.44 9.45 1.80
CA VAL A 558 -31.37 10.13 1.06
C VAL A 558 -31.90 10.67 -0.26
N VAL A 559 -32.66 9.86 -0.99
CA VAL A 559 -33.32 10.26 -2.24
C VAL A 559 -34.29 11.41 -2.00
N ARG A 560 -35.06 11.35 -0.92
CA ARG A 560 -36.12 12.34 -0.62
C ARG A 560 -35.58 13.67 -0.11
N GLN A 561 -34.45 13.67 0.61
CA GLN A 561 -33.90 14.89 1.21
C GLN A 561 -32.75 15.47 0.36
N ARG A 562 -31.73 14.67 0.06
CA ARG A 562 -30.48 15.14 -0.57
C ARG A 562 -30.65 15.42 -2.06
N ILE A 563 -31.16 14.43 -2.81
CA ILE A 563 -31.38 14.56 -4.26
C ILE A 563 -32.46 15.61 -4.54
N LYS A 564 -33.56 15.60 -3.77
CA LYS A 564 -34.63 16.59 -3.92
C LYS A 564 -34.14 18.01 -3.56
N GLY A 565 -33.39 18.16 -2.46
CA GLY A 565 -32.82 19.44 -2.05
C GLY A 565 -31.87 20.00 -3.10
N PHE A 566 -30.99 19.15 -3.64
CA PHE A 566 -30.12 19.53 -4.75
C PHE A 566 -30.90 19.89 -6.03
N ALA A 567 -31.95 19.13 -6.37
CA ALA A 567 -32.80 19.43 -7.51
C ALA A 567 -33.53 20.79 -7.34
N GLN A 568 -33.87 21.18 -6.11
CA GLN A 568 -34.50 22.47 -5.79
C GLN A 568 -33.53 23.65 -5.76
N LYS A 569 -32.25 23.43 -5.41
CA LYS A 569 -31.22 24.47 -5.33
C LYS A 569 -31.09 25.22 -6.66
N LYS A 570 -31.23 26.54 -6.67
CA LYS A 570 -30.99 27.34 -7.89
C LYS A 570 -29.49 27.52 -8.08
N VAL A 571 -28.99 27.16 -9.26
CA VAL A 571 -27.60 27.36 -9.68
C VAL A 571 -27.64 28.05 -11.04
N THR A 572 -26.89 29.14 -11.18
CA THR A 572 -26.83 29.91 -12.43
C THR A 572 -25.85 29.21 -13.38
N LEU A 573 -26.38 28.63 -14.45
CA LEU A 573 -25.59 27.92 -15.46
C LEU A 573 -25.68 28.60 -16.82
N PRO A 574 -24.69 28.40 -17.71
CA PRO A 574 -24.76 28.88 -19.08
C PRO A 574 -26.02 28.37 -19.82
N PRO A 575 -26.50 29.09 -20.85
CA PRO A 575 -27.68 28.68 -21.62
C PRO A 575 -27.58 27.24 -22.11
N GLY A 576 -28.64 26.46 -21.90
CA GLY A 576 -28.72 25.05 -22.30
C GLY A 576 -28.05 24.04 -21.36
N ARG A 577 -27.32 24.49 -20.32
CA ARG A 577 -26.69 23.61 -19.32
C ARG A 577 -27.62 23.40 -18.12
N HIS A 578 -27.56 22.19 -17.56
CA HIS A 578 -28.41 21.75 -16.45
C HIS A 578 -27.55 21.19 -15.34
N LYS A 579 -28.04 21.23 -14.09
CA LYS A 579 -27.39 20.50 -12.99
C LYS A 579 -27.43 19.01 -13.27
N ILE A 580 -26.45 18.26 -12.77
CA ILE A 580 -26.34 16.82 -13.02
C ILE A 580 -26.31 16.07 -11.69
N VAL A 581 -27.19 15.08 -11.55
CA VAL A 581 -27.13 14.10 -10.46
C VAL A 581 -26.59 12.79 -11.03
N ILE A 582 -25.44 12.36 -10.54
CA ILE A 582 -24.76 11.12 -10.91
C ILE A 582 -25.07 10.08 -9.83
N LEU A 583 -25.65 8.97 -10.24
CA LEU A 583 -25.97 7.84 -9.36
C LEU A 583 -25.17 6.63 -9.84
N ASP A 584 -24.07 6.33 -9.16
CA ASP A 584 -23.28 5.12 -9.43
C ASP A 584 -23.90 3.90 -8.73
N GLU A 585 -23.70 2.73 -9.32
CA GLU A 585 -24.30 1.45 -8.89
C GLU A 585 -25.83 1.54 -8.68
N ALA A 586 -26.53 2.25 -9.55
CA ALA A 586 -27.97 2.52 -9.41
C ALA A 586 -28.84 1.24 -9.35
N ASP A 587 -28.33 0.11 -9.84
CA ASP A 587 -28.96 -1.21 -9.73
C ASP A 587 -28.94 -1.81 -8.31
N SER A 588 -28.21 -1.20 -7.39
CA SER A 588 -28.21 -1.51 -5.96
C SER A 588 -29.30 -0.75 -5.17
N MET A 589 -30.01 0.20 -5.80
CA MET A 589 -31.10 0.94 -5.17
C MET A 589 -32.33 0.07 -4.96
N THR A 590 -32.99 0.22 -3.80
CA THR A 590 -34.29 -0.39 -3.56
C THR A 590 -35.36 0.14 -4.52
N SER A 591 -36.32 -0.70 -4.91
CA SER A 591 -37.42 -0.29 -5.79
C SER A 591 -38.20 0.91 -5.24
N GLY A 592 -38.35 1.02 -3.91
CA GLY A 592 -38.99 2.17 -3.26
C GLY A 592 -38.23 3.48 -3.45
N ALA A 593 -36.89 3.45 -3.36
CA ALA A 593 -36.04 4.61 -3.63
C ALA A 593 -36.09 5.03 -5.11
N GLN A 594 -36.08 4.06 -6.04
CA GLN A 594 -36.23 4.32 -7.46
C GLN A 594 -37.60 4.94 -7.81
N GLN A 595 -38.69 4.47 -7.18
CA GLN A 595 -40.02 5.06 -7.35
C GLN A 595 -40.08 6.50 -6.83
N ALA A 596 -39.39 6.80 -5.72
CA ALA A 596 -39.30 8.16 -5.19
C ALA A 596 -38.53 9.11 -6.13
N LEU A 597 -37.50 8.61 -6.83
CA LEU A 597 -36.74 9.39 -7.81
C LEU A 597 -37.57 9.82 -9.01
N ARG A 598 -38.49 8.95 -9.48
CA ARG A 598 -39.29 9.20 -10.68
C ARG A 598 -39.96 10.57 -10.67
N ARG A 599 -40.66 10.91 -9.58
CA ARG A 599 -41.38 12.20 -9.47
C ARG A 599 -40.42 13.39 -9.49
N THR A 600 -39.26 13.25 -8.87
CA THR A 600 -38.22 14.30 -8.85
C THR A 600 -37.65 14.52 -10.25
N MET A 601 -37.40 13.46 -11.00
CA MET A 601 -36.94 13.56 -12.39
C MET A 601 -37.96 14.27 -13.29
N GLU A 602 -39.25 13.98 -13.12
CA GLU A 602 -40.31 14.63 -13.90
C GLU A 602 -40.40 16.13 -13.58
N ILE A 603 -40.52 16.48 -12.29
CA ILE A 603 -40.74 17.86 -11.84
C ILE A 603 -39.55 18.78 -12.20
N TYR A 604 -38.32 18.29 -12.03
CA TYR A 604 -37.11 19.12 -12.18
C TYR A 604 -36.35 18.87 -13.48
N SER A 605 -36.98 18.21 -14.48
CA SER A 605 -36.36 17.91 -15.78
C SER A 605 -35.84 19.14 -16.52
N ASN A 606 -36.45 20.32 -16.32
CA ASN A 606 -36.01 21.58 -16.94
C ASN A 606 -34.73 22.17 -16.32
N THR A 607 -34.33 21.75 -15.13
CA THR A 607 -33.18 22.33 -14.39
C THR A 607 -32.12 21.31 -13.99
N THR A 608 -32.50 20.03 -13.92
CA THR A 608 -31.69 18.95 -13.36
C THR A 608 -31.80 17.71 -14.23
N ARG A 609 -30.66 17.18 -14.65
CA ARG A 609 -30.51 15.93 -15.39
C ARG A 609 -29.92 14.85 -14.51
N PHE A 610 -30.20 13.60 -14.85
CA PHE A 610 -29.82 12.44 -14.06
C PHE A 610 -29.01 11.50 -14.94
N ALA A 611 -27.90 11.00 -14.42
CA ALA A 611 -27.06 10.02 -15.08
C ALA A 611 -26.85 8.83 -14.15
N PHE A 612 -27.40 7.69 -14.53
CA PHE A 612 -27.31 6.43 -13.79
C PHE A 612 -26.20 5.57 -14.38
N ALA A 613 -25.26 5.14 -13.58
CA ALA A 613 -24.33 4.06 -13.95
C ALA A 613 -24.77 2.78 -13.24
N CYS A 614 -24.95 1.69 -13.98
CA CYS A 614 -25.39 0.42 -13.42
C CYS A 614 -24.75 -0.77 -14.14
N ASN A 615 -24.66 -1.91 -13.47
CA ASN A 615 -24.21 -3.14 -14.12
C ASN A 615 -25.35 -3.79 -14.90
N GLN A 616 -26.54 -3.79 -14.31
CA GLN A 616 -27.72 -4.46 -14.84
C GLN A 616 -28.87 -3.47 -15.06
N SER A 617 -29.18 -3.15 -16.33
CA SER A 617 -30.25 -2.20 -16.65
C SER A 617 -31.64 -2.70 -16.25
N ASN A 618 -31.86 -4.03 -16.22
CA ASN A 618 -33.15 -4.65 -15.86
C ASN A 618 -33.49 -4.53 -14.36
N LYS A 619 -32.52 -4.20 -13.50
CA LYS A 619 -32.76 -3.88 -12.08
C LYS A 619 -33.24 -2.45 -11.84
N ILE A 620 -33.18 -1.60 -12.87
CA ILE A 620 -33.78 -0.27 -12.85
C ILE A 620 -35.25 -0.42 -13.21
N ILE A 621 -36.15 0.21 -12.46
CA ILE A 621 -37.60 0.14 -12.74
C ILE A 621 -37.93 0.72 -14.11
N GLU A 622 -38.88 0.11 -14.82
CA GLU A 622 -39.34 0.53 -16.15
C GLU A 622 -39.72 2.04 -16.22
N PRO A 623 -40.35 2.64 -15.19
CA PRO A 623 -40.68 4.07 -15.22
C PRO A 623 -39.45 4.99 -15.30
N LEU A 624 -38.29 4.58 -14.78
CA LEU A 624 -37.04 5.35 -14.93
C LEU A 624 -36.40 5.08 -16.29
N GLN A 625 -36.39 3.82 -16.73
CA GLN A 625 -35.84 3.45 -18.04
C GLN A 625 -36.54 4.18 -19.19
N SER A 626 -37.87 4.29 -19.18
CA SER A 626 -38.65 4.98 -20.21
C SER A 626 -38.38 6.49 -20.33
N ARG A 627 -37.71 7.10 -19.34
CA ARG A 627 -37.37 8.53 -19.30
C ARG A 627 -35.89 8.80 -19.55
N CYS A 628 -35.08 7.76 -19.74
CA CYS A 628 -33.64 7.87 -19.93
C CYS A 628 -33.21 7.31 -21.27
N ALA A 629 -32.22 7.95 -21.90
CA ALA A 629 -31.49 7.34 -23.00
C ALA A 629 -30.56 6.26 -22.43
N ILE A 630 -30.77 5.02 -22.85
CA ILE A 630 -29.99 3.87 -22.41
C ILE A 630 -28.79 3.68 -23.33
N LEU A 631 -27.60 3.85 -22.77
CA LEU A 631 -26.31 3.60 -23.41
C LEU A 631 -25.76 2.28 -22.88
N ARG A 632 -25.56 1.31 -23.77
CA ARG A 632 -25.01 -0.01 -23.42
C ARG A 632 -23.53 -0.05 -23.74
N TYR A 633 -22.72 -0.34 -22.73
CA TYR A 633 -21.29 -0.55 -22.88
C TYR A 633 -21.02 -2.05 -23.03
N SER A 634 -20.19 -2.38 -24.01
CA SER A 634 -19.63 -3.71 -24.20
C SER A 634 -18.27 -3.84 -23.51
N LYS A 635 -17.82 -5.09 -23.34
CA LYS A 635 -16.46 -5.41 -22.92
C LYS A 635 -15.45 -4.74 -23.84
N LEU A 636 -14.34 -4.29 -23.26
CA LEU A 636 -13.23 -3.76 -24.04
C LEU A 636 -12.55 -4.89 -24.81
N THR A 637 -12.07 -4.56 -26.01
CA THR A 637 -11.28 -5.50 -26.80
C THR A 637 -9.85 -5.56 -26.27
N ASP A 638 -9.16 -6.66 -26.52
CA ASP A 638 -7.75 -6.86 -26.12
C ASP A 638 -6.86 -5.70 -26.59
N ALA A 639 -7.03 -5.27 -27.84
CA ALA A 639 -6.30 -4.13 -28.41
C ALA A 639 -6.56 -2.80 -27.67
N GLN A 640 -7.79 -2.60 -27.17
CA GLN A 640 -8.14 -1.42 -26.38
C GLN A 640 -7.50 -1.44 -25.00
N ILE A 641 -7.47 -2.60 -24.34
CA ILE A 641 -6.78 -2.78 -23.05
C ILE A 641 -5.28 -2.54 -23.22
N VAL A 642 -4.66 -3.18 -24.20
CA VAL A 642 -3.24 -3.03 -24.52
C VAL A 642 -2.89 -1.56 -24.74
N LYS A 643 -3.68 -0.84 -25.55
CA LYS A 643 -3.44 0.58 -25.82
C LYS A 643 -3.36 1.41 -24.53
N ARG A 644 -4.26 1.17 -23.56
CA ARG A 644 -4.26 1.91 -22.30
C ARG A 644 -3.15 1.48 -21.35
N LEU A 645 -2.88 0.17 -21.26
CA LEU A 645 -1.78 -0.35 -20.43
C LEU A 645 -0.43 0.20 -20.91
N MET A 646 -0.20 0.26 -22.23
CA MET A 646 1.02 0.83 -22.80
C MET A 646 1.24 2.30 -22.38
N GLN A 647 0.19 3.13 -22.41
CA GLN A 647 0.27 4.51 -21.95
C GLN A 647 0.70 4.61 -20.47
N ILE A 648 0.19 3.71 -19.63
CA ILE A 648 0.53 3.67 -18.20
C ILE A 648 1.96 3.16 -18.00
N ILE A 649 2.35 2.09 -18.71
CA ILE A 649 3.70 1.50 -18.68
C ILE A 649 4.75 2.53 -19.10
N GLU A 650 4.51 3.30 -20.17
CA GLU A 650 5.40 4.37 -20.63
C GLU A 650 5.50 5.50 -19.60
N ALA A 651 4.37 5.92 -19.01
CA ALA A 651 4.35 6.99 -18.01
C ALA A 651 5.06 6.59 -16.71
N GLU A 652 4.93 5.34 -16.27
CA GLU A 652 5.56 4.79 -15.07
C GLU A 652 6.96 4.21 -15.32
N LYS A 653 7.42 4.18 -16.59
CA LYS A 653 8.71 3.61 -17.03
C LYS A 653 8.92 2.16 -16.55
N VAL A 654 7.90 1.32 -16.74
CA VAL A 654 7.90 -0.08 -16.32
C VAL A 654 8.54 -0.96 -17.39
N GLU A 655 9.42 -1.88 -16.99
CA GLU A 655 9.95 -2.92 -17.87
C GLU A 655 8.94 -4.07 -18.00
N TYR A 656 8.68 -4.50 -19.24
CA TYR A 656 7.68 -5.55 -19.54
C TYR A 656 8.15 -6.47 -20.68
N SER A 657 7.52 -7.63 -20.78
CA SER A 657 7.63 -8.54 -21.94
C SER A 657 6.27 -8.73 -22.63
N ASP A 658 6.29 -9.12 -23.90
CA ASP A 658 5.07 -9.31 -24.69
C ASP A 658 4.16 -10.41 -24.09
N ASP A 659 4.75 -11.47 -23.52
CA ASP A 659 4.01 -12.51 -22.80
C ASP A 659 3.38 -12.00 -21.49
N GLY A 660 4.03 -11.05 -20.81
CA GLY A 660 3.48 -10.39 -19.63
C GLY A 660 2.26 -9.53 -19.96
N LEU A 661 2.33 -8.78 -21.06
CA LEU A 661 1.20 -7.97 -21.52
C LEU A 661 0.02 -8.85 -21.98
N ALA A 662 0.30 -9.94 -22.69
CA ALA A 662 -0.71 -10.93 -23.05
C ALA A 662 -1.36 -11.58 -21.82
N ALA A 663 -0.58 -11.88 -20.77
CA ALA A 663 -1.10 -12.41 -19.52
C ALA A 663 -2.00 -11.41 -18.76
N LEU A 664 -1.64 -10.12 -18.75
CA LEU A 664 -2.47 -9.06 -18.15
C LEU A 664 -3.82 -8.94 -18.86
N VAL A 665 -3.82 -8.99 -20.20
CA VAL A 665 -5.05 -8.94 -21.01
C VAL A 665 -5.90 -10.19 -20.79
N PHE A 666 -5.27 -11.37 -20.79
CA PHE A 666 -5.95 -12.65 -20.57
C PHE A 666 -6.65 -12.70 -19.21
N THR A 667 -6.00 -12.18 -18.16
CA THR A 667 -6.56 -12.15 -16.80
C THR A 667 -7.62 -11.06 -16.58
N ALA A 668 -7.61 -10.01 -17.39
CA ALA A 668 -8.52 -8.87 -17.27
C ALA A 668 -9.91 -9.08 -17.90
N GLU A 669 -10.07 -9.97 -18.88
CA GLU A 669 -11.36 -10.32 -19.51
C GLU A 669 -12.23 -9.15 -20.01
N GLY A 670 -11.61 -8.05 -20.44
CA GLY A 670 -12.32 -6.84 -20.88
C GLY A 670 -12.53 -5.80 -19.78
N ASP A 671 -12.10 -6.05 -18.54
CA ASP A 671 -12.13 -5.12 -17.41
C ASP A 671 -10.81 -4.33 -17.31
N MET A 672 -10.86 -3.03 -17.60
CA MET A 672 -9.67 -2.16 -17.55
C MET A 672 -9.16 -1.96 -16.12
N ARG A 673 -10.05 -1.89 -15.13
CA ARG A 673 -9.69 -1.68 -13.73
C ARG A 673 -8.88 -2.88 -13.23
N GLN A 674 -9.32 -4.10 -13.55
CA GLN A 674 -8.62 -5.32 -13.23
C GLN A 674 -7.25 -5.39 -13.93
N ALA A 675 -7.18 -5.02 -15.22
CA ALA A 675 -5.93 -4.98 -15.96
C ALA A 675 -4.88 -4.06 -15.30
N ILE A 676 -5.29 -2.85 -14.90
CA ILE A 676 -4.42 -1.87 -14.24
C ILE A 676 -4.02 -2.35 -12.84
N ASN A 677 -4.95 -2.94 -12.08
CA ASN A 677 -4.64 -3.50 -10.76
C ASN A 677 -3.63 -4.65 -10.85
N ASN A 678 -3.79 -5.55 -11.83
CA ASN A 678 -2.86 -6.65 -12.06
C ASN A 678 -1.49 -6.12 -12.48
N LEU A 679 -1.44 -5.10 -13.35
CA LEU A 679 -0.19 -4.42 -13.73
C LEU A 679 0.50 -3.84 -12.50
N GLN A 680 -0.19 -3.02 -11.71
CA GLN A 680 0.35 -2.41 -10.50
C GLN A 680 0.85 -3.45 -9.51
N SER A 681 0.06 -4.50 -9.26
CA SER A 681 0.41 -5.56 -8.31
C SER A 681 1.64 -6.35 -8.78
N THR A 682 1.76 -6.58 -10.10
CA THR A 682 2.94 -7.23 -10.70
C THR A 682 4.18 -6.35 -10.59
N VAL A 683 4.06 -5.05 -10.87
CA VAL A 683 5.17 -4.10 -10.74
C VAL A 683 5.62 -3.96 -9.29
N ALA A 684 4.67 -3.83 -8.35
CA ALA A 684 4.97 -3.73 -6.93
C ALA A 684 5.59 -5.01 -6.36
N GLY A 685 5.21 -6.18 -6.87
CA GLY A 685 5.74 -7.47 -6.42
C GLY A 685 7.10 -7.83 -7.02
N PHE A 686 7.27 -7.62 -8.33
CA PHE A 686 8.40 -8.18 -9.10
C PHE A 686 9.22 -7.13 -9.87
N GLY A 687 8.73 -5.90 -10.03
CA GLY A 687 9.37 -4.83 -10.81
C GLY A 687 9.33 -5.03 -12.33
N PHE A 688 9.31 -6.28 -12.81
CA PHE A 688 9.26 -6.67 -14.21
C PHE A 688 7.96 -7.43 -14.52
N VAL A 689 7.28 -7.02 -15.58
CA VAL A 689 6.00 -7.61 -16.01
C VAL A 689 6.26 -8.73 -17.03
N SER A 690 6.22 -9.98 -16.55
CA SER A 690 6.28 -11.20 -17.37
C SER A 690 5.06 -12.09 -17.16
N GLY A 691 4.78 -13.03 -18.08
CA GLY A 691 3.63 -13.92 -17.97
C GLY A 691 3.66 -14.73 -16.67
N ASP A 692 4.81 -15.28 -16.33
CA ASP A 692 5.03 -16.02 -15.07
C ASP A 692 4.75 -15.16 -13.83
N ASN A 693 5.17 -13.89 -13.83
CA ASN A 693 4.96 -13.00 -12.68
C ASN A 693 3.49 -12.61 -12.57
N VAL A 694 2.83 -12.30 -13.69
CA VAL A 694 1.41 -11.95 -13.71
C VAL A 694 0.55 -13.11 -13.18
N PHE A 695 0.76 -14.34 -13.67
CA PHE A 695 0.00 -15.50 -13.22
C PHE A 695 0.26 -15.87 -11.75
N LYS A 696 1.46 -15.58 -11.22
CA LYS A 696 1.77 -15.74 -9.78
C LYS A 696 1.05 -14.72 -8.90
N VAL A 697 0.85 -13.48 -9.39
CA VAL A 697 0.15 -12.44 -8.63
C VAL A 697 -1.36 -12.63 -8.65
N VAL A 698 -1.90 -13.00 -9.82
CA VAL A 698 -3.35 -13.23 -10.00
C VAL A 698 -3.78 -14.58 -9.42
N ASP A 699 -2.82 -15.46 -9.12
CA ASP A 699 -3.04 -16.80 -8.57
C ASP A 699 -3.99 -17.65 -9.43
N SER A 700 -3.74 -17.65 -10.74
CA SER A 700 -4.56 -18.40 -11.71
C SER A 700 -3.73 -19.43 -12.47
N PRO A 701 -4.29 -20.62 -12.82
CA PRO A 701 -3.60 -21.66 -13.56
C PRO A 701 -3.02 -21.17 -14.89
N HIS A 702 -1.77 -21.54 -15.17
CA HIS A 702 -1.11 -21.15 -16.42
C HIS A 702 -1.85 -21.74 -17.65
N PRO A 703 -2.27 -20.93 -18.64
CA PRO A 703 -3.08 -21.39 -19.78
C PRO A 703 -2.47 -22.55 -20.57
N ILE A 704 -1.14 -22.55 -20.74
CA ILE A 704 -0.41 -23.62 -21.43
C ILE A 704 -0.61 -24.99 -20.76
N LYS A 705 -0.58 -25.07 -19.42
CA LYS A 705 -0.82 -26.34 -18.71
C LYS A 705 -2.24 -26.85 -18.93
N VAL A 706 -3.21 -25.93 -18.86
CA VAL A 706 -4.62 -26.26 -19.09
C VAL A 706 -4.88 -26.65 -20.55
N GLN A 707 -4.19 -26.02 -21.50
CA GLN A 707 -4.25 -26.37 -22.93
C GLN A 707 -3.70 -27.77 -23.18
N ALA A 708 -2.58 -28.13 -22.56
CA ALA A 708 -2.01 -29.48 -22.62
C ALA A 708 -2.99 -30.52 -22.05
N MET A 709 -3.64 -30.22 -20.93
CA MET A 709 -4.67 -31.07 -20.33
C MET A 709 -5.87 -31.27 -21.27
N ILE A 710 -6.42 -30.20 -21.87
CA ILE A 710 -7.55 -30.29 -22.81
C ILE A 710 -7.15 -31.09 -24.07
N LYS A 711 -5.91 -30.92 -24.55
CA LYS A 711 -5.38 -31.70 -25.68
C LYS A 711 -5.28 -33.19 -25.33
N ALA A 712 -4.78 -33.52 -24.14
CA ALA A 712 -4.75 -34.91 -23.67
C ALA A 712 -6.16 -35.51 -23.56
N CYS A 713 -7.15 -34.74 -23.10
CA CYS A 713 -8.56 -35.16 -23.12
C CYS A 713 -9.05 -35.45 -24.55
N TYR A 714 -8.73 -34.57 -25.50
CA TYR A 714 -9.12 -34.74 -26.91
C TYR A 714 -8.49 -35.99 -27.54
N GLU A 715 -7.26 -36.33 -27.16
CA GLU A 715 -6.54 -37.55 -27.61
C GLU A 715 -6.96 -38.82 -26.86
N GLY A 716 -7.87 -38.73 -25.87
CA GLY A 716 -8.29 -39.88 -25.06
C GLY A 716 -7.24 -40.37 -24.06
N LYS A 717 -6.26 -39.54 -23.68
CA LYS A 717 -5.21 -39.87 -22.70
C LYS A 717 -5.63 -39.44 -21.29
N ILE A 718 -6.52 -40.22 -20.67
CA ILE A 718 -7.15 -39.86 -19.39
C ILE A 718 -6.13 -39.73 -18.24
N ASP A 719 -5.17 -40.65 -18.12
CA ASP A 719 -4.20 -40.62 -17.01
C ASP A 719 -3.33 -39.37 -17.07
N GLN A 720 -2.83 -39.02 -18.26
CA GLN A 720 -2.04 -37.81 -18.48
C GLN A 720 -2.82 -36.53 -18.14
N ALA A 721 -4.11 -36.47 -18.51
CA ALA A 721 -4.97 -35.34 -18.19
C ALA A 721 -5.27 -35.24 -16.69
N LEU A 722 -5.48 -36.38 -16.01
CA LEU A 722 -5.70 -36.43 -14.56
C LEU A 722 -4.43 -36.07 -13.77
N ASP A 723 -3.25 -36.48 -14.23
CA ASP A 723 -1.98 -36.09 -13.60
C ASP A 723 -1.75 -34.59 -13.73
N THR A 724 -2.03 -34.01 -14.90
CA THR A 724 -1.95 -32.54 -15.08
C THR A 724 -2.97 -31.81 -14.18
N LEU A 725 -4.18 -32.36 -14.02
CA LEU A 725 -5.19 -31.82 -13.09
C LEU A 725 -4.72 -31.90 -11.62
N ARG A 726 -4.12 -33.02 -11.22
CA ARG A 726 -3.56 -33.21 -9.87
C ARG A 726 -2.42 -32.23 -9.60
N GLU A 727 -1.52 -32.02 -10.55
CA GLU A 727 -0.48 -31.00 -10.42
C GLU A 727 -1.06 -29.61 -10.16
N LEU A 728 -2.11 -29.21 -10.89
CA LEU A 728 -2.77 -27.92 -10.67
C LEU A 728 -3.44 -27.88 -9.29
N TRP A 729 -4.05 -28.97 -8.86
CA TRP A 729 -4.69 -29.07 -7.55
C TRP A 729 -3.68 -28.99 -6.40
N ASP A 730 -2.54 -29.69 -6.50
CA ASP A 730 -1.49 -29.74 -5.49
C ASP A 730 -0.73 -28.40 -5.36
N LEU A 731 -0.73 -27.59 -6.42
CA LEU A 731 -0.27 -26.20 -6.38
C LEU A 731 -1.21 -25.27 -5.58
N GLY A 732 -2.39 -25.74 -5.20
CA GLY A 732 -3.34 -25.02 -4.34
C GLY A 732 -4.39 -24.20 -5.10
N TYR A 733 -4.50 -24.34 -6.43
CA TYR A 733 -5.52 -23.63 -7.20
C TYR A 733 -6.93 -24.10 -6.83
N SER A 734 -7.87 -23.17 -6.73
CA SER A 734 -9.25 -23.50 -6.41
C SER A 734 -9.92 -24.24 -7.57
N SER A 735 -10.94 -25.05 -7.25
CA SER A 735 -11.72 -25.76 -8.26
C SER A 735 -12.39 -24.82 -9.27
N HIS A 736 -12.77 -23.61 -8.81
CA HIS A 736 -13.35 -22.56 -9.62
C HIS A 736 -12.34 -21.98 -10.62
N ASP A 737 -11.11 -21.73 -10.20
CA ASP A 737 -10.08 -21.14 -11.08
C ASP A 737 -9.64 -22.12 -12.15
N ILE A 738 -9.55 -23.41 -11.81
CA ILE A 738 -9.25 -24.49 -12.75
C ILE A 738 -10.36 -24.59 -13.80
N ILE A 739 -11.63 -24.71 -13.39
CA ILE A 739 -12.74 -24.90 -14.35
C ILE A 739 -12.99 -23.64 -15.20
N SER A 740 -12.83 -22.44 -14.61
CA SER A 740 -12.94 -21.17 -15.33
C SER A 740 -11.84 -21.05 -16.38
N THR A 741 -10.59 -21.42 -16.05
CA THR A 741 -9.48 -21.42 -17.00
C THR A 741 -9.67 -22.47 -18.09
N MET A 742 -10.17 -23.67 -17.75
CA MET A 742 -10.53 -24.70 -18.73
C MET A 742 -11.55 -24.16 -19.75
N PHE A 743 -12.59 -23.47 -19.28
CA PHE A 743 -13.59 -22.86 -20.16
C PHE A 743 -12.96 -21.83 -21.12
N LYS A 744 -12.12 -20.92 -20.59
CA LYS A 744 -11.43 -19.89 -21.39
C LYS A 744 -10.54 -20.49 -22.47
N VAL A 745 -9.69 -21.43 -22.08
CA VAL A 745 -8.73 -22.09 -22.99
C VAL A 745 -9.46 -22.92 -24.05
N THR A 746 -10.53 -23.63 -23.70
CA THR A 746 -11.31 -24.43 -24.66
C THR A 746 -11.93 -23.56 -25.75
N LYS A 747 -12.33 -22.33 -25.42
CA LYS A 747 -12.92 -21.39 -26.40
C LYS A 747 -11.93 -20.92 -27.45
N THR A 748 -10.65 -20.78 -27.09
CA THR A 748 -9.61 -20.19 -27.94
C THR A 748 -8.65 -21.21 -28.55
N ILE A 749 -8.74 -22.50 -28.17
CA ILE A 749 -7.82 -23.52 -28.64
C ILE A 749 -8.03 -23.82 -30.15
N PRO A 750 -7.00 -23.69 -31.00
CA PRO A 750 -7.17 -23.88 -32.45
C PRO A 750 -7.19 -25.36 -32.87
N THR A 751 -6.72 -26.27 -32.02
CA THR A 751 -6.52 -27.69 -32.37
C THR A 751 -7.79 -28.54 -32.34
N LEU A 752 -8.88 -28.05 -31.73
CA LEU A 752 -10.15 -28.79 -31.65
C LEU A 752 -11.07 -28.41 -32.81
N SER A 753 -11.83 -29.38 -33.32
CA SER A 753 -12.93 -29.10 -34.26
C SER A 753 -14.04 -28.31 -33.56
N GLU A 754 -14.80 -27.49 -34.30
CA GLU A 754 -15.90 -26.70 -33.71
C GLU A 754 -16.95 -27.57 -33.02
N HIS A 755 -17.25 -28.75 -33.58
CA HIS A 755 -18.13 -29.73 -32.94
C HIS A 755 -17.56 -30.21 -31.59
N ALA A 756 -16.28 -30.58 -31.54
CA ALA A 756 -15.64 -31.02 -30.30
C ALA A 756 -15.55 -29.90 -29.26
N LYS A 757 -15.30 -28.65 -29.66
CA LYS A 757 -15.30 -27.49 -28.77
C LYS A 757 -16.66 -27.30 -28.09
N LEU A 758 -17.75 -27.37 -28.85
CA LEU A 758 -19.10 -27.22 -28.30
C LEU A 758 -19.43 -28.31 -27.28
N GLU A 759 -19.09 -29.57 -27.59
CA GLU A 759 -19.29 -30.69 -26.67
C GLU A 759 -18.43 -30.56 -25.40
N PHE A 760 -17.18 -30.11 -25.54
CA PHE A 760 -16.29 -29.87 -24.39
C PHE A 760 -16.80 -28.71 -23.52
N ILE A 761 -17.22 -27.61 -24.14
CA ILE A 761 -17.79 -26.45 -23.45
C ILE A 761 -19.07 -26.85 -22.68
N LYS A 762 -19.91 -27.71 -23.26
CA LYS A 762 -21.11 -28.24 -22.60
C LYS A 762 -20.77 -28.98 -21.31
N GLU A 763 -19.83 -29.92 -21.36
CA GLU A 763 -19.42 -30.71 -20.18
C GLU A 763 -18.69 -29.88 -19.12
N ILE A 764 -17.83 -28.95 -19.55
CA ILE A 764 -17.17 -27.98 -18.66
C ILE A 764 -18.24 -27.09 -18.00
N GLY A 765 -19.23 -26.62 -18.76
CA GLY A 765 -20.33 -25.79 -18.25
C GLY A 765 -21.18 -26.49 -17.20
N PHE A 766 -21.57 -27.74 -17.42
CA PHE A 766 -22.30 -28.53 -16.42
C PHE A 766 -21.49 -28.77 -15.15
N THR A 767 -20.18 -28.99 -15.31
CA THR A 767 -19.28 -29.16 -14.16
C THR A 767 -19.13 -27.85 -13.40
N HIS A 768 -18.98 -26.73 -14.11
CA HIS A 768 -18.89 -25.40 -13.53
C HIS A 768 -20.14 -25.04 -12.72
N MET A 769 -21.34 -25.35 -13.24
CA MET A 769 -22.60 -25.15 -12.52
C MET A 769 -22.64 -25.93 -11.20
N LYS A 770 -22.24 -27.22 -11.22
CA LYS A 770 -22.18 -28.05 -10.00
C LYS A 770 -21.14 -27.56 -8.97
N ILE A 771 -20.04 -26.97 -9.45
CA ILE A 771 -19.04 -26.32 -8.59
C ILE A 771 -19.64 -25.08 -7.91
N LEU A 772 -20.42 -24.27 -8.64
CA LEU A 772 -21.13 -23.10 -8.10
C LEU A 772 -22.25 -23.48 -7.12
N GLU A 773 -22.87 -24.65 -7.28
CA GLU A 773 -23.83 -25.23 -6.33
C GLU A 773 -23.16 -25.75 -5.04
N GLY A 774 -21.82 -25.73 -4.96
CA GLY A 774 -21.05 -26.04 -3.76
C GLY A 774 -20.24 -27.34 -3.81
N VAL A 775 -20.28 -28.11 -4.91
CA VAL A 775 -19.51 -29.37 -5.03
C VAL A 775 -18.10 -29.10 -5.55
N GLN A 776 -17.23 -28.61 -4.67
CA GLN A 776 -15.88 -28.14 -5.00
C GLN A 776 -14.79 -29.19 -4.75
N THR A 777 -14.97 -30.42 -5.23
CA THR A 777 -14.03 -31.52 -4.97
C THR A 777 -13.15 -31.83 -6.19
N LEU A 778 -11.94 -32.35 -5.93
CA LEU A 778 -11.09 -32.89 -6.99
C LEU A 778 -11.80 -33.99 -7.81
N LEU A 779 -12.67 -34.77 -7.15
CA LEU A 779 -13.48 -35.81 -7.80
C LEU A 779 -14.42 -35.22 -8.87
N GLN A 780 -15.02 -34.06 -8.60
CA GLN A 780 -15.90 -33.38 -9.55
C GLN A 780 -15.15 -32.94 -10.81
N LEU A 781 -13.95 -32.37 -10.65
CA LEU A 781 -13.07 -32.00 -11.76
C LEU A 781 -12.53 -33.22 -12.51
N SER A 782 -12.16 -34.27 -11.78
CA SER A 782 -11.69 -35.54 -12.35
C SER A 782 -12.80 -36.19 -13.19
N GLY A 783 -14.04 -36.14 -12.69
CA GLY A 783 -15.22 -36.56 -13.44
C GLY A 783 -15.47 -35.72 -14.69
N CYS A 784 -15.16 -34.42 -14.67
CA CYS A 784 -15.19 -33.59 -15.87
C CYS A 784 -14.15 -34.05 -16.90
N VAL A 785 -12.89 -34.20 -16.49
CA VAL A 785 -11.80 -34.70 -17.35
C VAL A 785 -12.16 -36.05 -17.97
N ALA A 786 -12.71 -36.98 -17.18
CA ALA A 786 -13.17 -38.28 -17.67
C ALA A 786 -14.30 -38.16 -18.70
N ARG A 787 -15.29 -37.29 -18.46
CA ARG A 787 -16.38 -37.04 -19.43
C ARG A 787 -15.86 -36.44 -20.73
N LEU A 788 -14.89 -35.53 -20.66
CA LEU A 788 -14.24 -34.94 -21.84
C LEU A 788 -13.49 -36.01 -22.66
N CYS A 789 -12.74 -36.89 -22.00
CA CYS A 789 -12.05 -38.00 -22.67
C CYS A 789 -13.02 -38.97 -23.36
N LYS A 790 -14.13 -39.28 -22.68
CA LYS A 790 -15.15 -40.22 -23.17
C LYS A 790 -15.73 -39.82 -24.53
N LEU A 791 -15.82 -38.53 -24.83
CA LEU A 791 -16.40 -38.03 -26.08
C LEU A 791 -15.65 -38.54 -27.34
N ASN A 792 -14.36 -38.84 -27.22
CA ASN A 792 -13.52 -39.28 -28.34
C ASN A 792 -12.99 -40.72 -28.19
N MET A 793 -13.35 -41.43 -27.11
CA MET A 793 -12.96 -42.82 -26.88
C MET A 793 -13.93 -43.81 -27.54
N ASP A 794 -13.46 -45.01 -27.89
CA ASP A 794 -14.31 -46.07 -28.45
C ASP A 794 -15.41 -46.45 -27.43
N PRO A 795 -16.70 -46.39 -27.81
CA PRO A 795 -17.82 -46.77 -26.94
C PRO A 795 -17.70 -48.17 -26.32
N LYS A 796 -17.02 -49.11 -27.00
CA LYS A 796 -16.81 -50.49 -26.52
C LYS A 796 -15.99 -50.57 -25.23
N LEU A 797 -15.15 -49.56 -24.96
CA LEU A 797 -14.34 -49.48 -23.74
C LEU A 797 -15.18 -49.24 -22.48
N PHE A 798 -16.45 -48.89 -22.62
CA PHE A 798 -17.36 -48.56 -21.52
C PHE A 798 -18.49 -49.57 -21.31
N GLU A 799 -18.45 -50.71 -22.02
CA GLU A 799 -19.35 -51.83 -21.74
C GLU A 799 -18.91 -52.50 -20.44
N THR A 800 -19.69 -52.33 -19.37
CA THR A 800 -19.48 -53.10 -18.13
C THR A 800 -19.62 -54.58 -18.44
N PRO A 801 -18.66 -55.44 -18.05
CA PRO A 801 -18.81 -56.87 -18.22
C PRO A 801 -20.10 -57.29 -17.54
N LYS A 802 -21.01 -57.92 -18.29
CA LYS A 802 -22.22 -58.52 -17.74
C LYS A 802 -21.76 -59.58 -16.74
N ILE A 803 -21.95 -59.31 -15.45
CA ILE A 803 -21.78 -60.29 -14.37
C ILE A 803 -22.94 -61.29 -14.48
#